data_AF-A0A9P1C1X1-F1
#
_entry.id   AF-A0A9P1C1X1-F1
#
_cell.length_a   1.000
_cell.length_b   1.000
_cell.length_c   1.000
_cell.angle_alpha   90.00
_cell.angle_beta   90.00
_cell.angle_gamma   90.00
#
_symmetry.space_group_name_H-M   'P 1'
#
loop_
_entity.id
_entity.type
_entity.pdbx_description
1 polymer ?
#
loop_
_entity_poly.entity_id
_entity_poly.type
_entity_poly.pdbx_seq_one_letter_code
_entity_poly.pdbx_strand_id
1 'polypeptide(L)'
;MPENNANVEVGHEEEVETTDLIEMQEECASNALTDSSHPPDMPEGVEAEVANNLLITQDKFGVAMDLLQMTQSELFALGRSFELMLAALGGDRDRVGDAIYGAKTMSLMAVKESFMTPRAVLSLALFNGFRVLGHKSQDPEELRLFVETMAFKHLGLDITLDRVTRVMDAFMELMQQNVKELPAGSNLAWRKLLTYTGSCFRYINTTYGERLKVIQADWQQINAAAEHDTDENHSFKGMCAFSMGIMGEEAEGWMQELLEVFAVLVDRISKPASLLEECDLLSINMNNRYKDINFDKFKPVMLAALRSLLPKTWSMTHETAWEWLWFTISRNLVDATTKVKAYKAYNAHLFSTLGEEQFEHFRTTIYTDFFSKCATSQEWFKQSQTRLRYIADRVLRSSYDMYQKAKEDMMDELSALGLRHVGYGVPIELFAPFTDSCVIVMKRLISDVAKDENVKLSLKIEAVSTKQQGAQETDASDLMLEGFRWSIGLVARVLMRTITEGSTAVMQSINADDAKLLTKSLKEAPRAERSNLLLRVRVGSQCISPLYWALRSGAHTAAKTMLQDMLTIRADRDRYYYGVDDIFRLQPDVVEDILLEAPLLAVVLLDGLIWRSHKTKDGLRPVIYYLEHLVRDTDETKTFSRALISFVKYNNPKTIMHPILVFVLEVLWTHLAKRSFFLDRVLTMISFVVFLLATCFLNQPHMIGNPTAETCLAVARILVYSLGFVRLLYWHTSEFFRSYRHKDLEKVFSLNVPRYLMRGPELFSFALMLNMIAMMTVEPLFHCLRDEGACLREPP
;
A
#
# COMPACT_ATOMS: atom_id res chain seq x y z
N MET A 1 -16.69 25.72 -48.68
CA MET A 1 -17.05 24.84 -49.81
C MET A 1 -17.22 23.43 -49.29
N PRO A 2 -18.29 22.71 -49.66
CA PRO A 2 -19.68 22.89 -49.23
C PRO A 2 -20.06 21.79 -48.21
N GLU A 3 -20.89 22.07 -47.20
CA GLU A 3 -22.34 21.87 -47.21
C GLU A 3 -22.79 20.51 -47.73
N ASN A 4 -23.20 19.63 -46.81
CA ASN A 4 -24.12 18.54 -47.10
C ASN A 4 -25.12 18.42 -45.95
N ASN A 5 -26.28 19.04 -46.18
CA ASN A 5 -27.54 18.78 -45.49
C ASN A 5 -28.00 17.37 -45.85
N ALA A 6 -28.18 16.51 -44.85
CA ALA A 6 -28.98 15.31 -44.97
C ALA A 6 -30.10 15.39 -43.93
N ASN A 7 -31.30 15.73 -44.41
CA ASN A 7 -32.56 15.46 -43.76
C ASN A 7 -32.62 13.95 -43.45
N VAL A 8 -32.86 13.60 -42.19
CA VAL A 8 -33.32 12.26 -41.83
C VAL A 8 -34.72 12.40 -41.25
N GLU A 9 -35.61 11.65 -41.86
CA GLU A 9 -37.05 11.59 -41.65
C GLU A 9 -37.41 11.26 -40.21
N VAL A 10 -38.42 11.97 -39.70
CA VAL A 10 -39.15 11.67 -38.49
C VAL A 10 -39.98 10.42 -38.78
N GLY A 11 -39.49 9.26 -38.35
CA GLY A 11 -40.26 8.02 -38.28
C GLY A 11 -41.13 8.00 -37.03
N HIS A 12 -42.42 7.76 -37.22
CA HIS A 12 -43.38 7.43 -36.17
C HIS A 12 -42.87 6.25 -35.33
N GLU A 13 -42.70 6.47 -34.03
CA GLU A 13 -42.70 5.38 -33.05
C GLU A 13 -44.15 5.11 -32.66
N GLU A 14 -44.63 3.91 -33.03
CA GLU A 14 -45.86 3.30 -32.57
C GLU A 14 -45.79 3.06 -31.05
N GLU A 15 -46.77 3.58 -30.32
CA GLU A 15 -47.07 3.15 -28.95
C GLU A 15 -47.47 1.67 -28.96
N VAL A 16 -46.55 0.80 -28.51
CA VAL A 16 -46.90 -0.59 -28.19
C VAL A 16 -47.44 -0.63 -26.77
N GLU A 17 -48.77 -0.66 -26.73
CA GLU A 17 -49.62 -1.01 -25.59
C GLU A 17 -49.15 -2.34 -24.97
N THR A 18 -48.57 -2.28 -23.78
CA THR A 18 -48.22 -3.45 -22.95
C THR A 18 -49.01 -3.39 -21.64
N THR A 19 -50.33 -3.34 -21.80
CA THR A 19 -51.32 -3.73 -20.80
C THR A 19 -51.77 -5.11 -21.19
N ASP A 20 -51.16 -6.16 -20.60
CA ASP A 20 -51.68 -7.54 -20.53
C ASP A 20 -50.59 -8.48 -19.98
N LEU A 21 -50.14 -8.26 -18.74
CA LEU A 21 -49.35 -9.25 -17.99
C LEU A 21 -49.38 -9.04 -16.45
N ILE A 22 -50.24 -8.14 -15.95
CA ILE A 22 -50.44 -7.88 -14.50
C ILE A 22 -51.74 -8.51 -13.98
N GLU A 23 -52.69 -8.90 -14.84
CA GLU A 23 -53.99 -9.45 -14.42
C GLU A 23 -53.99 -10.95 -14.05
N MET A 24 -52.91 -11.71 -14.32
CA MET A 24 -52.85 -13.15 -13.99
C MET A 24 -52.26 -13.49 -12.62
N GLN A 25 -51.85 -12.50 -11.82
CA GLN A 25 -51.30 -12.72 -10.48
C GLN A 25 -52.21 -12.23 -9.33
N GLU A 26 -53.28 -11.51 -9.64
CA GLU A 26 -54.31 -11.11 -8.66
C GLU A 26 -55.45 -12.12 -8.51
N GLU A 27 -55.59 -13.09 -9.42
CA GLU A 27 -56.70 -14.06 -9.40
C GLU A 27 -56.46 -15.31 -8.51
N CYS A 28 -55.22 -15.53 -8.04
CA CYS A 28 -54.92 -16.64 -7.10
C CYS A 28 -54.99 -16.24 -5.62
N ALA A 29 -55.18 -14.95 -5.29
CA ALA A 29 -55.28 -14.46 -3.92
C ALA A 29 -56.73 -14.25 -3.42
N SER A 30 -57.73 -14.35 -4.30
CA SER A 30 -59.12 -13.99 -3.98
C SER A 30 -60.02 -15.13 -3.48
N ASN A 31 -59.53 -16.38 -3.43
CA ASN A 31 -60.36 -17.56 -3.09
C ASN A 31 -60.11 -18.18 -1.70
N ALA A 32 -59.48 -17.46 -0.76
CA ALA A 32 -59.21 -17.97 0.60
C ALA A 32 -59.67 -17.08 1.76
N LEU A 33 -60.70 -16.26 1.58
CA LEU A 33 -61.28 -15.45 2.66
C LEU A 33 -62.82 -15.49 2.62
N THR A 34 -63.38 -16.56 3.17
CA THR A 34 -64.72 -16.53 3.76
C THR A 34 -64.64 -17.15 5.16
N ASP A 35 -65.27 -16.46 6.12
CA ASP A 35 -65.43 -16.81 7.55
C ASP A 35 -64.21 -16.67 8.49
N SER A 36 -64.01 -15.46 9.02
CA SER A 36 -63.84 -15.22 10.47
C SER A 36 -63.73 -13.71 10.76
N SER A 37 -64.86 -13.02 10.71
CA SER A 37 -64.97 -11.64 11.19
C SER A 37 -65.05 -11.62 12.73
N HIS A 38 -63.91 -11.79 13.40
CA HIS A 38 -63.57 -11.14 14.67
C HIS A 38 -62.17 -11.62 15.11
N PRO A 39 -61.17 -10.72 15.25
CA PRO A 39 -59.98 -11.07 16.00
C PRO A 39 -60.39 -11.33 17.46
N PRO A 40 -59.84 -12.35 18.13
CA PRO A 40 -60.08 -12.52 19.55
C PRO A 40 -59.49 -11.31 20.27
N ASP A 41 -60.32 -10.58 21.01
CA ASP A 41 -59.90 -9.53 21.93
C ASP A 41 -58.87 -10.10 22.89
N MET A 42 -57.60 -9.77 22.65
CA MET A 42 -56.51 -10.06 23.57
C MET A 42 -56.71 -9.17 24.81
N PRO A 43 -56.80 -9.75 26.03
CA PRO A 43 -57.01 -8.95 27.21
C PRO A 43 -55.84 -7.98 27.43
N GLU A 44 -56.15 -6.70 27.62
CA GLU A 44 -55.23 -5.55 27.82
C GLU A 44 -54.17 -5.73 28.94
N GLY A 45 -54.17 -6.86 29.66
CA GLY A 45 -53.17 -7.19 30.69
C GLY A 45 -51.98 -8.04 30.20
N VAL A 46 -52.06 -8.73 29.07
CA VAL A 46 -51.02 -9.68 28.62
C VAL A 46 -49.77 -8.96 28.10
N GLU A 47 -49.92 -7.79 27.49
CA GLU A 47 -48.77 -7.01 27.00
C GLU A 47 -47.89 -6.50 28.16
N ALA A 48 -48.48 -6.15 29.30
CA ALA A 48 -47.74 -5.69 30.48
C ALA A 48 -46.97 -6.83 31.16
N GLU A 49 -47.54 -8.04 31.21
CA GLU A 49 -46.91 -9.23 31.81
C GLU A 49 -45.80 -9.80 30.91
N VAL A 50 -45.99 -9.81 29.58
CA VAL A 50 -44.96 -10.18 28.61
C VAL A 50 -43.84 -9.13 28.56
N ALA A 51 -44.16 -7.83 28.67
CA ALA A 51 -43.16 -6.77 28.79
C ALA A 51 -42.32 -6.89 30.08
N ASN A 52 -42.94 -7.24 31.20
CA ASN A 52 -42.24 -7.50 32.46
C ASN A 52 -41.37 -8.77 32.41
N ASN A 53 -41.82 -9.83 31.72
CA ASN A 53 -41.01 -11.03 31.51
C ASN A 53 -39.82 -10.78 30.56
N LEU A 54 -39.95 -9.90 29.57
CA LEU A 54 -38.84 -9.45 28.72
C LEU A 54 -37.80 -8.66 29.53
N LEU A 55 -38.22 -7.79 30.45
CA LEU A 55 -37.33 -6.97 31.29
C LEU A 55 -36.48 -7.81 32.25
N ILE A 56 -37.03 -8.89 32.83
CA ILE A 56 -36.33 -9.75 33.79
C ILE A 56 -35.38 -10.75 33.10
N THR A 57 -35.52 -10.98 31.80
CA THR A 57 -34.66 -11.90 31.01
C THR A 57 -33.63 -11.20 30.10
N GLN A 58 -33.62 -9.87 30.04
CA GLN A 58 -32.66 -9.09 29.23
C GLN A 58 -31.18 -9.42 29.50
N ASP A 59 -30.83 -9.82 30.73
CA ASP A 59 -29.45 -10.19 31.08
C ASP A 59 -29.02 -11.57 30.58
N LYS A 60 -29.96 -12.45 30.22
CA LYS A 60 -29.67 -13.80 29.71
C LYS A 60 -29.86 -13.94 28.20
N PHE A 61 -30.56 -13.00 27.58
CA PHE A 61 -30.88 -13.06 26.16
C PHE A 61 -29.62 -12.89 25.31
N GLY A 62 -29.32 -13.83 24.42
CA GLY A 62 -28.16 -13.75 23.51
C GLY A 62 -26.78 -13.96 24.13
N VAL A 63 -26.70 -14.44 25.39
CA VAL A 63 -25.42 -14.70 26.09
C VAL A 63 -24.61 -15.82 25.42
N ALA A 64 -25.21 -16.66 24.58
CA ALA A 64 -24.50 -17.64 23.75
C ALA A 64 -24.71 -17.42 22.24
N MET A 65 -25.24 -16.25 21.84
CA MET A 65 -25.77 -16.01 20.48
C MET A 65 -26.72 -17.12 19.99
N ASP A 66 -27.63 -17.56 20.87
CA ASP A 66 -28.66 -18.53 20.51
C ASP A 66 -29.52 -18.01 19.34
N LEU A 67 -30.15 -18.92 18.60
CA LEU A 67 -30.97 -18.55 17.44
C LEU A 67 -32.23 -17.78 17.90
N LEU A 68 -32.44 -16.58 17.36
CA LEU A 68 -33.64 -15.80 17.66
C LEU A 68 -34.84 -16.37 16.89
N GLN A 69 -35.82 -16.92 17.62
CA GLN A 69 -37.08 -17.34 17.01
C GLN A 69 -38.12 -16.21 17.03
N MET A 70 -38.62 -15.85 15.86
CA MET A 70 -39.71 -14.89 15.68
C MET A 70 -40.93 -15.60 15.09
N THR A 71 -42.11 -15.27 15.59
CA THR A 71 -43.38 -15.76 15.08
C THR A 71 -43.70 -15.10 13.73
N GLN A 72 -44.53 -15.74 12.91
CA GLN A 72 -44.91 -15.18 11.60
C GLN A 72 -45.61 -13.81 11.71
N SER A 73 -46.40 -13.60 12.78
CA SER A 73 -47.01 -12.29 13.06
C SER A 73 -45.97 -11.22 13.41
N GLU A 74 -44.94 -11.57 14.20
CA GLU A 74 -43.82 -10.65 14.50
C GLU A 74 -43.02 -10.31 13.22
N LEU A 75 -42.74 -11.28 12.35
CA LEU A 75 -42.03 -11.08 11.08
C LEU A 75 -42.81 -10.16 10.13
N PHE A 76 -44.12 -10.39 10.00
CA PHE A 76 -45.01 -9.52 9.23
C PHE A 76 -45.02 -8.10 9.80
N ALA A 77 -45.13 -7.97 11.13
CA ALA A 77 -45.13 -6.68 11.80
C ALA A 77 -43.80 -5.92 11.64
N LEU A 78 -42.65 -6.60 11.60
CA LEU A 78 -41.33 -6.00 11.32
C LEU A 78 -41.28 -5.43 9.89
N GLY A 79 -41.57 -6.27 8.89
CA GLY A 79 -41.50 -5.88 7.48
C GLY A 79 -42.45 -4.72 7.18
N ARG A 80 -43.71 -4.86 7.59
CA ARG A 80 -44.75 -3.87 7.31
C ARG A 80 -44.49 -2.54 8.00
N SER A 81 -44.03 -2.55 9.25
CA SER A 81 -43.75 -1.30 9.97
C SER A 81 -42.58 -0.52 9.37
N PHE A 82 -41.53 -1.20 8.88
CA PHE A 82 -40.42 -0.54 8.21
C PHE A 82 -40.82 0.06 6.86
N GLU A 83 -41.66 -0.64 6.08
CA GLU A 83 -42.25 -0.12 4.84
C GLU A 83 -43.09 1.13 5.09
N LEU A 84 -43.93 1.12 6.14
CA LEU A 84 -44.74 2.27 6.51
C LEU A 84 -43.88 3.47 6.92
N MET A 85 -42.76 3.25 7.62
CA MET A 85 -41.82 4.32 7.93
C MET A 85 -41.16 4.88 6.66
N LEU A 86 -40.75 4.02 5.73
CA LEU A 86 -40.19 4.43 4.44
C LEU A 86 -41.20 5.26 3.65
N ALA A 87 -42.47 4.83 3.59
CA ALA A 87 -43.54 5.57 2.92
C ALA A 87 -43.81 6.92 3.61
N ALA A 88 -43.86 6.95 4.94
CA ALA A 88 -44.11 8.18 5.72
C ALA A 88 -43.02 9.25 5.50
N LEU A 89 -41.78 8.83 5.26
CA LEU A 89 -40.64 9.73 5.00
C LEU A 89 -40.42 10.01 3.50
N GLY A 90 -41.43 9.75 2.67
CA GLY A 90 -41.47 10.12 1.26
C GLY A 90 -40.83 9.09 0.31
N GLY A 91 -40.68 7.84 0.75
CA GLY A 91 -40.09 6.75 -0.05
C GLY A 91 -38.58 6.86 -0.26
N ASP A 92 -37.95 7.90 0.29
CA ASP A 92 -36.54 8.20 0.10
C ASP A 92 -35.69 7.59 1.20
N ARG A 93 -34.83 6.65 0.82
CA ARG A 93 -33.88 5.96 1.72
C ARG A 93 -32.96 6.93 2.46
N ASP A 94 -32.58 8.04 1.83
CA ASP A 94 -31.61 8.97 2.41
C ASP A 94 -32.26 9.76 3.54
N ARG A 95 -33.54 10.12 3.38
CA ARG A 95 -34.35 10.76 4.43
C ARG A 95 -34.57 9.86 5.63
N VAL A 96 -34.89 8.58 5.40
CA VAL A 96 -35.05 7.60 6.48
C VAL A 96 -33.72 7.41 7.22
N GLY A 97 -32.62 7.24 6.48
CA GLY A 97 -31.29 7.14 7.07
C GLY A 97 -30.91 8.35 7.91
N ASP A 98 -31.17 9.56 7.42
CA ASP A 98 -30.89 10.81 8.12
C ASP A 98 -31.77 10.98 9.37
N ALA A 99 -33.03 10.54 9.32
CA ALA A 99 -33.92 10.54 10.47
C ALA A 99 -33.44 9.56 11.55
N ILE A 100 -33.01 8.35 11.17
CA ILE A 100 -32.41 7.36 12.08
C ILE A 100 -31.10 7.92 12.68
N TYR A 101 -30.23 8.53 11.87
CA TYR A 101 -29.01 9.17 12.35
C TYR A 101 -29.32 10.30 13.34
N GLY A 102 -30.30 11.15 13.04
CA GLY A 102 -30.76 12.22 13.92
C GLY A 102 -31.25 11.69 15.26
N ALA A 103 -32.16 10.72 15.26
CA ALA A 103 -32.68 10.08 16.48
C ALA A 103 -31.56 9.42 17.31
N LYS A 104 -30.64 8.71 16.65
CA LYS A 104 -29.49 8.06 17.30
C LYS A 104 -28.51 9.07 17.90
N THR A 105 -28.17 10.14 17.19
CA THR A 105 -27.21 11.14 17.68
C THR A 105 -27.78 12.02 18.78
N MET A 106 -29.09 12.30 18.75
CA MET A 106 -29.78 12.99 19.84
C MET A 106 -29.81 12.15 21.12
N SER A 107 -30.04 10.84 21.02
CA SER A 107 -30.05 9.93 22.18
C SER A 107 -28.65 9.59 22.71
N LEU A 108 -27.61 9.67 21.87
CA LEU A 108 -26.22 9.34 22.20
C LEU A 108 -25.27 10.55 22.02
N MET A 109 -25.62 11.71 22.57
CA MET A 109 -24.80 12.93 22.47
C MET A 109 -23.33 12.72 22.90
N ALA A 110 -23.10 11.91 23.95
CA ALA A 110 -21.76 11.60 24.45
C ALA A 110 -20.89 10.78 23.46
N VAL A 111 -21.51 10.10 22.49
CA VAL A 111 -20.82 9.25 21.50
C VAL A 111 -20.69 9.97 20.16
N LYS A 112 -21.32 11.16 20.00
CA LYS A 112 -21.31 11.92 18.75
C LYS A 112 -19.89 12.20 18.25
N GLU A 113 -18.97 12.50 19.16
CA GLU A 113 -17.56 12.77 18.85
C GLU A 113 -16.80 11.56 18.32
N SER A 114 -17.30 10.34 18.53
CA SER A 114 -16.67 9.11 18.01
C SER A 114 -17.08 8.79 16.56
N PHE A 115 -18.09 9.47 16.00
CA PHE A 115 -18.49 9.31 14.60
C PHE A 115 -17.58 10.12 13.68
N MET A 116 -16.47 9.50 13.27
CA MET A 116 -15.55 10.08 12.28
C MET A 116 -16.10 9.98 10.84
N THR A 117 -17.05 9.08 10.60
CA THR A 117 -17.65 8.86 9.28
C THR A 117 -18.57 10.03 8.88
N PRO A 118 -18.50 10.55 7.64
CA PRO A 118 -19.42 11.56 7.15
C PRO A 118 -20.89 11.17 7.38
N ARG A 119 -21.72 12.15 7.78
CA ARG A 119 -23.13 11.94 8.12
C ARG A 119 -23.89 11.14 7.07
N ALA A 120 -23.83 11.55 5.81
CA ALA A 120 -24.59 10.91 4.73
C ALA A 120 -24.27 9.40 4.60
N VAL A 121 -22.98 9.05 4.69
CA VAL A 121 -22.52 7.65 4.63
C VAL A 121 -23.06 6.86 5.81
N LEU A 122 -22.97 7.43 7.02
CA LEU A 122 -23.45 6.77 8.24
C LEU A 122 -24.99 6.65 8.26
N SER A 123 -25.71 7.66 7.79
CA SER A 123 -27.18 7.64 7.61
C SER A 123 -27.61 6.49 6.70
N LEU A 124 -26.96 6.34 5.53
CA LEU A 124 -27.26 5.26 4.60
C LEU A 124 -26.89 3.88 5.19
N ALA A 125 -25.75 3.79 5.90
CA ALA A 125 -25.34 2.56 6.57
C ALA A 125 -26.34 2.15 7.67
N LEU A 126 -26.87 3.11 8.43
CA LEU A 126 -27.91 2.86 9.43
C LEU A 126 -29.20 2.38 8.77
N PHE A 127 -29.70 3.07 7.74
CA PHE A 127 -30.88 2.64 6.98
C PHE A 127 -30.75 1.18 6.51
N ASN A 128 -29.65 0.87 5.83
CA ASN A 128 -29.39 -0.49 5.33
C ASN A 128 -29.26 -1.50 6.47
N GLY A 129 -28.60 -1.13 7.57
CA GLY A 129 -28.46 -1.99 8.75
C GLY A 129 -29.80 -2.41 9.34
N PHE A 130 -30.69 -1.45 9.62
CA PHE A 130 -32.02 -1.75 10.17
C PHE A 130 -32.90 -2.52 9.18
N ARG A 131 -32.86 -2.16 7.89
CA ARG A 131 -33.60 -2.89 6.84
C ARG A 131 -33.17 -4.35 6.74
N VAL A 132 -31.85 -4.60 6.72
CA VAL A 132 -31.30 -5.95 6.61
C VAL A 132 -31.55 -6.76 7.87
N LEU A 133 -31.51 -6.15 9.07
CA LEU A 133 -31.92 -6.80 10.32
C LEU A 133 -33.37 -7.30 10.23
N GLY A 134 -34.30 -6.45 9.78
CA GLY A 134 -35.69 -6.82 9.58
C GLY A 134 -35.85 -7.97 8.56
N HIS A 135 -35.18 -7.87 7.41
CA HIS A 135 -35.26 -8.91 6.37
C HIS A 135 -34.67 -10.25 6.82
N LYS A 136 -33.45 -10.26 7.39
CA LYS A 136 -32.77 -11.49 7.82
C LYS A 136 -33.43 -12.15 9.01
N SER A 137 -34.30 -11.47 9.75
CA SER A 137 -35.05 -12.07 10.85
C SER A 137 -35.95 -13.25 10.44
N GLN A 138 -36.24 -13.38 9.14
CA GLN A 138 -36.97 -14.52 8.57
C GLN A 138 -36.21 -15.85 8.69
N ASP A 139 -34.87 -15.80 8.74
CA ASP A 139 -33.99 -16.97 8.93
C ASP A 139 -33.10 -16.74 10.17
N PRO A 140 -33.34 -17.46 11.28
CA PRO A 140 -32.57 -17.31 12.50
C PRO A 140 -31.05 -17.52 12.33
N GLU A 141 -30.61 -18.40 11.43
CA GLU A 141 -29.18 -18.65 11.21
C GLU A 141 -28.52 -17.50 10.44
N GLU A 142 -29.18 -17.02 9.39
CA GLU A 142 -28.70 -15.84 8.65
C GLU A 142 -28.68 -14.59 9.52
N LEU A 143 -29.69 -14.40 10.36
CA LEU A 143 -29.73 -13.28 11.31
C LEU A 143 -28.57 -13.36 12.28
N ARG A 144 -28.33 -14.54 12.90
CA ARG A 144 -27.21 -14.74 13.82
C ARG A 144 -25.88 -14.40 13.16
N LEU A 145 -25.61 -14.94 11.96
CA LEU A 145 -24.36 -14.70 11.23
C LEU A 145 -24.18 -13.20 10.89
N PHE A 146 -25.27 -12.53 10.49
CA PHE A 146 -25.24 -11.10 10.20
C PHE A 146 -24.99 -10.25 11.44
N VAL A 147 -25.70 -10.54 12.55
CA VAL A 147 -25.52 -9.85 13.84
C VAL A 147 -24.12 -10.08 14.39
N GLU A 148 -23.60 -11.30 14.32
CA GLU A 148 -22.22 -11.63 14.69
C GLU A 148 -21.22 -10.81 13.87
N THR A 149 -21.40 -10.77 12.54
CA THR A 149 -20.56 -9.95 11.65
C THR A 149 -20.60 -8.48 12.03
N MET A 150 -21.78 -7.93 12.34
CA MET A 150 -21.91 -6.55 12.78
C MET A 150 -21.28 -6.33 14.16
N ALA A 151 -21.45 -7.25 15.10
CA ALA A 151 -20.87 -7.16 16.43
C ALA A 151 -19.34 -7.10 16.36
N PHE A 152 -18.71 -7.92 15.52
CA PHE A 152 -17.27 -7.83 15.29
C PHE A 152 -16.85 -6.50 14.64
N LYS A 153 -17.68 -5.89 13.78
CA LYS A 153 -17.40 -4.53 13.26
C LYS A 153 -17.46 -3.45 14.34
N HIS A 154 -18.16 -3.71 15.45
CA HIS A 154 -18.25 -2.83 16.60
C HIS A 154 -17.29 -3.27 17.74
N LEU A 155 -16.41 -4.25 17.49
CA LEU A 155 -15.46 -4.72 18.48
C LEU A 155 -14.50 -3.60 18.86
N GLY A 156 -14.36 -3.33 20.16
CA GLY A 156 -13.57 -2.22 20.69
C GLY A 156 -14.37 -0.94 20.94
N LEU A 157 -15.63 -0.87 20.51
CA LEU A 157 -16.56 0.14 21.00
C LEU A 157 -17.11 -0.29 22.35
N ASP A 158 -17.28 0.66 23.27
CA ASP A 158 -17.92 0.39 24.56
C ASP A 158 -19.43 0.23 24.36
N ILE A 159 -19.89 -1.01 24.19
CA ILE A 159 -21.31 -1.34 23.98
C ILE A 159 -21.89 -1.74 25.33
N THR A 160 -22.59 -0.81 25.98
CA THR A 160 -23.27 -1.05 27.26
C THR A 160 -24.76 -1.33 27.05
N LEU A 161 -25.42 -1.95 28.04
CA LEU A 161 -26.87 -2.16 28.01
C LEU A 161 -27.63 -0.83 27.86
N ASP A 162 -27.23 0.21 28.60
CA ASP A 162 -27.82 1.55 28.51
C ASP A 162 -27.74 2.12 27.07
N ARG A 163 -26.60 1.97 26.39
CA ARG A 163 -26.45 2.43 25.00
C ARG A 163 -27.36 1.66 24.04
N VAL A 164 -27.48 0.34 24.21
CA VAL A 164 -28.39 -0.50 23.41
C VAL A 164 -29.84 -0.05 23.62
N THR A 165 -30.26 0.14 24.86
CA THR A 165 -31.62 0.57 25.20
C THR A 165 -31.94 1.94 24.62
N ARG A 166 -31.01 2.91 24.71
CA ARG A 166 -31.18 4.24 24.10
C ARG A 166 -31.34 4.20 22.58
N VAL A 167 -30.54 3.40 21.88
CA VAL A 167 -30.65 3.25 20.42
C VAL A 167 -31.99 2.63 20.04
N MET A 168 -32.40 1.59 20.78
CA MET A 168 -33.70 0.94 20.59
C MET A 168 -34.84 1.93 20.83
N ASP A 169 -34.87 2.64 21.95
CA ASP A 169 -35.94 3.57 22.27
C ASP A 169 -35.99 4.74 21.29
N ALA A 170 -34.84 5.28 20.86
CA ALA A 170 -34.79 6.32 19.83
C ALA A 170 -35.32 5.85 18.47
N PHE A 171 -35.05 4.61 18.08
CA PHE A 171 -35.61 4.02 16.86
C PHE A 171 -37.13 3.80 16.98
N MET A 172 -37.59 3.32 18.14
CA MET A 172 -39.03 3.11 18.39
C MET A 172 -39.79 4.44 18.42
N GLU A 173 -39.24 5.47 19.04
CA GLU A 173 -39.80 6.81 19.07
C GLU A 173 -39.89 7.39 17.64
N LEU A 174 -38.84 7.22 16.84
CA LEU A 174 -38.85 7.64 15.43
C LEU A 174 -39.96 6.93 14.64
N MET A 175 -40.16 5.63 14.84
CA MET A 175 -41.24 4.87 14.20
C MET A 175 -42.62 5.41 14.60
N GLN A 176 -42.85 5.64 15.89
CA GLN A 176 -44.13 6.14 16.41
C GLN A 176 -44.43 7.58 15.99
N GLN A 177 -43.41 8.43 15.84
CA GLN A 177 -43.57 9.81 15.38
C GLN A 177 -43.93 9.91 13.89
N ASN A 178 -43.43 8.99 13.05
CA ASN A 178 -43.61 9.07 11.60
C ASN A 178 -44.74 8.17 11.08
N VAL A 179 -45.07 7.08 11.77
CA VAL A 179 -46.13 6.14 11.35
C VAL A 179 -47.36 6.33 12.23
N LYS A 180 -48.47 6.80 11.63
CA LYS A 180 -49.74 7.08 12.35
C LYS A 180 -50.30 5.87 13.09
N GLU A 181 -50.29 4.70 12.45
CA GLU A 181 -50.79 3.44 13.01
C GLU A 181 -49.78 2.33 12.68
N LEU A 182 -49.08 1.85 13.70
CA LEU A 182 -48.17 0.72 13.57
C LEU A 182 -48.97 -0.60 13.60
N PRO A 183 -48.60 -1.62 12.81
CA PRO A 183 -49.19 -2.95 12.93
C PRO A 183 -49.12 -3.47 14.37
N ALA A 184 -50.16 -4.19 14.80
CA ALA A 184 -50.19 -4.82 16.12
C ALA A 184 -48.97 -5.74 16.28
N GLY A 185 -48.28 -5.64 17.42
CA GLY A 185 -47.05 -6.39 17.70
C GLY A 185 -45.75 -5.81 17.12
N SER A 186 -45.78 -4.74 16.31
CA SER A 186 -44.54 -4.12 15.78
C SER A 186 -43.60 -3.65 16.88
N ASN A 187 -44.12 -3.07 17.96
CA ASN A 187 -43.32 -2.62 19.11
C ASN A 187 -42.58 -3.79 19.78
N LEU A 188 -43.28 -4.89 20.03
CA LEU A 188 -42.72 -6.08 20.65
C LEU A 188 -41.66 -6.72 19.74
N ALA A 189 -41.96 -6.87 18.45
CA ALA A 189 -41.07 -7.49 17.48
C ALA A 189 -39.75 -6.72 17.31
N TRP A 190 -39.80 -5.38 17.15
CA TRP A 190 -38.59 -4.55 17.06
C TRP A 190 -37.79 -4.54 18.35
N ARG A 191 -38.44 -4.42 19.53
CA ARG A 191 -37.74 -4.49 20.81
C ARG A 191 -37.02 -5.82 21.00
N LYS A 192 -37.67 -6.93 20.65
CA LYS A 192 -37.08 -8.28 20.70
C LYS A 192 -35.87 -8.41 19.76
N LEU A 193 -35.98 -7.96 18.51
CA LEU A 193 -34.89 -7.98 17.51
C LEU A 193 -33.70 -7.09 17.89
N LEU A 194 -33.95 -5.87 18.39
CA LEU A 194 -32.89 -4.94 18.77
C LEU A 194 -32.24 -5.31 20.10
N THR A 195 -33.00 -5.88 21.04
CA THR A 195 -32.46 -6.46 22.28
C THR A 195 -31.57 -7.66 21.96
N TYR A 196 -32.00 -8.56 21.05
CA TYR A 196 -31.16 -9.65 20.54
C TYR A 196 -29.84 -9.12 20.00
N THR A 197 -29.93 -8.19 19.04
CA THR A 197 -28.77 -7.62 18.34
C THR A 197 -27.80 -6.97 19.32
N GLY A 198 -28.29 -6.11 20.21
CA GLY A 198 -27.46 -5.45 21.21
C GLY A 198 -26.85 -6.40 22.24
N SER A 199 -27.54 -7.49 22.59
CA SER A 199 -27.00 -8.50 23.50
C SER A 199 -25.91 -9.33 22.86
N CYS A 200 -26.06 -9.71 21.58
CA CYS A 200 -24.97 -10.35 20.81
C CYS A 200 -23.75 -9.42 20.68
N PHE A 201 -23.97 -8.11 20.47
CA PHE A 201 -22.89 -7.12 20.43
C PHE A 201 -22.15 -7.05 21.76
N ARG A 202 -22.88 -7.02 22.89
CA ARG A 202 -22.30 -7.05 24.24
C ARG A 202 -21.55 -8.35 24.51
N TYR A 203 -22.12 -9.50 24.14
CA TYR A 203 -21.50 -10.80 24.30
C TYR A 203 -20.17 -10.86 23.56
N ILE A 204 -20.14 -10.48 22.27
CA ILE A 204 -18.92 -10.45 21.48
C ILE A 204 -17.90 -9.47 22.06
N ASN A 205 -18.33 -8.28 22.49
CA ASN A 205 -17.44 -7.29 23.08
C ASN A 205 -16.86 -7.77 24.42
N THR A 206 -17.62 -8.50 25.22
CA THR A 206 -17.14 -9.04 26.51
C THR A 206 -16.20 -10.22 26.27
N THR A 207 -16.61 -11.19 25.46
CA THR A 207 -15.87 -12.44 25.22
C THR A 207 -14.59 -12.23 24.40
N TYR A 208 -14.65 -11.39 23.36
CA TYR A 208 -13.52 -11.16 22.45
C TYR A 208 -12.81 -9.84 22.70
N GLY A 209 -13.47 -8.83 23.29
CA GLY A 209 -12.84 -7.56 23.61
C GLY A 209 -11.78 -7.69 24.69
N GLU A 210 -11.96 -8.57 25.68
CA GLU A 210 -10.90 -8.88 26.65
C GLU A 210 -9.68 -9.53 25.98
N ARG A 211 -9.91 -10.51 25.11
CA ARG A 211 -8.83 -11.15 24.33
C ARG A 211 -8.09 -10.14 23.47
N LEU A 212 -8.83 -9.24 22.81
CA LEU A 212 -8.25 -8.17 21.99
C LEU A 212 -7.38 -7.24 22.83
N LYS A 213 -7.84 -6.83 24.02
CA LYS A 213 -7.04 -5.99 24.93
C LYS A 213 -5.73 -6.69 25.33
N VAL A 214 -5.79 -7.99 25.64
CA VAL A 214 -4.61 -8.79 25.97
C VAL A 214 -3.63 -8.83 24.79
N ILE A 215 -4.12 -9.19 23.58
CA ILE A 215 -3.30 -9.23 22.35
C ILE A 215 -2.66 -7.86 22.08
N GLN A 216 -3.41 -6.78 22.18
CA GLN A 216 -2.91 -5.43 21.89
C GLN A 216 -1.86 -4.99 22.93
N ALA A 217 -2.08 -5.28 24.21
CA ALA A 217 -1.11 -4.99 25.26
C ALA A 217 0.19 -5.78 25.07
N ASP A 218 0.08 -7.08 24.79
CA ASP A 218 1.20 -7.96 24.48
C ASP A 218 1.98 -7.45 23.27
N TRP A 219 1.28 -7.11 22.19
CA TRP A 219 1.90 -6.65 20.96
C TRP A 219 2.62 -5.31 21.14
N GLN A 220 2.03 -4.38 21.89
CA GLN A 220 2.68 -3.11 22.24
C GLN A 220 3.94 -3.33 23.07
N GLN A 221 3.90 -4.25 24.05
CA GLN A 221 5.06 -4.57 24.87
C GLN A 221 6.19 -5.19 24.04
N ILE A 222 5.87 -6.10 23.12
CA ILE A 222 6.83 -6.71 22.20
C ILE A 222 7.50 -5.64 21.31
N ASN A 223 6.70 -4.76 20.71
CA ASN A 223 7.25 -3.71 19.83
C ASN A 223 8.10 -2.70 20.61
N ALA A 224 7.69 -2.30 21.81
CA ALA A 224 8.47 -1.41 22.66
C ALA A 224 9.82 -2.02 23.07
N ALA A 225 9.87 -3.34 23.30
CA ALA A 225 11.11 -4.05 23.59
C ALA A 225 12.04 -4.09 22.36
N ALA A 226 11.48 -4.38 21.18
CA ALA A 226 12.23 -4.43 19.92
C ALA A 226 12.77 -3.07 19.47
N GLU A 227 12.13 -1.95 19.85
CA GLU A 227 12.66 -0.60 19.58
C GLU A 227 13.84 -0.24 20.48
N HIS A 228 13.89 -0.79 21.70
CA HIS A 228 14.95 -0.50 22.67
C HIS A 228 16.20 -1.38 22.46
N ASP A 229 16.04 -2.59 21.92
CA ASP A 229 17.13 -3.52 21.64
C ASP A 229 17.27 -3.75 20.14
N THR A 230 18.41 -3.36 19.57
CA THR A 230 18.69 -3.50 18.13
C THR A 230 18.99 -4.95 17.72
N ASP A 231 19.08 -5.89 18.67
CA ASP A 231 19.21 -7.31 18.33
C ASP A 231 17.89 -7.85 17.75
N GLU A 232 17.94 -8.34 16.50
CA GLU A 232 16.79 -8.95 15.82
C GLU A 232 16.16 -10.09 16.63
N ASN A 233 16.93 -10.74 17.52
CA ASN A 233 16.46 -11.82 18.38
C ASN A 233 15.37 -11.39 19.39
N HIS A 234 15.23 -10.09 19.68
CA HIS A 234 14.17 -9.57 20.55
C HIS A 234 12.93 -9.10 19.78
N SER A 235 12.94 -9.18 18.45
CA SER A 235 11.75 -8.96 17.63
C SER A 235 10.88 -10.20 17.56
N PHE A 236 9.57 -10.03 17.32
CA PHE A 236 8.67 -11.15 17.07
C PHE A 236 9.13 -12.04 15.90
N LYS A 237 9.60 -11.41 14.80
CA LYS A 237 10.11 -12.11 13.62
C LYS A 237 11.36 -12.95 13.95
N GLY A 238 12.33 -12.35 14.63
CA GLY A 238 13.56 -13.03 15.03
C GLY A 238 13.33 -14.15 16.03
N MET A 239 12.45 -13.95 17.02
CA MET A 239 12.12 -14.99 17.99
C MET A 239 11.34 -16.16 17.35
N CYS A 240 10.48 -15.90 16.36
CA CYS A 240 9.88 -16.97 15.56
C CYS A 240 10.95 -17.75 14.79
N ALA A 241 11.92 -17.07 14.16
CA ALA A 241 13.03 -17.72 13.46
C ALA A 241 13.88 -18.60 14.41
N PHE A 242 14.18 -18.11 15.61
CA PHE A 242 14.86 -18.85 16.65
C PHE A 242 14.04 -20.08 17.10
N SER A 243 12.73 -19.91 17.31
CA SER A 243 11.84 -21.01 17.73
C SER A 243 11.74 -22.11 16.67
N MET A 244 11.69 -21.75 15.39
CA MET A 244 11.75 -22.73 14.28
C MET A 244 13.04 -23.55 14.33
N GLY A 245 14.19 -22.88 14.50
CA GLY A 245 15.49 -23.54 14.61
C GLY A 245 15.57 -24.53 15.79
N ILE A 246 14.97 -24.20 16.93
CA ILE A 246 14.90 -25.11 18.10
C ILE A 246 14.00 -26.31 17.81
N MET A 247 12.88 -26.10 17.11
CA MET A 247 11.92 -27.17 16.81
C MET A 247 12.39 -28.11 15.70
N GLY A 248 13.52 -27.83 15.04
CA GLY A 248 14.01 -28.60 13.91
C GLY A 248 13.17 -28.46 12.65
N GLU A 249 12.30 -27.44 12.59
CA GLU A 249 11.56 -27.08 11.38
C GLU A 249 12.42 -26.05 10.62
N GLU A 250 12.79 -26.37 9.38
CA GLU A 250 13.35 -25.35 8.49
C GLU A 250 12.26 -24.30 8.21
N ALA A 251 12.64 -23.01 8.24
CA ALA A 251 11.70 -21.93 7.97
C ALA A 251 11.18 -22.06 6.52
N GLU A 252 10.00 -22.67 6.36
CA GLU A 252 9.34 -22.77 5.06
C GLU A 252 9.06 -21.36 4.53
N GLY A 253 9.30 -21.11 3.24
CA GLY A 253 9.25 -19.75 2.69
C GLY A 253 7.89 -19.05 2.91
N TRP A 254 6.78 -19.78 2.92
CA TRP A 254 5.47 -19.20 3.22
C TRP A 254 5.34 -18.71 4.67
N MET A 255 6.08 -19.28 5.63
CA MET A 255 6.10 -18.76 7.00
C MET A 255 6.81 -17.40 7.05
N GLN A 256 7.82 -17.17 6.23
CA GLN A 256 8.50 -15.88 6.14
C GLN A 256 7.54 -14.80 5.60
N GLU A 257 6.80 -15.12 4.54
CA GLU A 257 5.74 -14.26 3.98
C GLU A 257 4.67 -13.93 5.04
N LEU A 258 4.28 -14.92 5.84
CA LEU A 258 3.34 -14.73 6.95
C LEU A 258 3.92 -13.79 8.01
N LEU A 259 5.18 -14.00 8.42
CA LEU A 259 5.85 -13.19 9.44
C LEU A 259 6.00 -11.72 9.01
N GLU A 260 6.20 -11.46 7.72
CA GLU A 260 6.30 -10.10 7.18
C GLU A 260 4.99 -9.30 7.32
N VAL A 261 3.85 -9.97 7.24
CA VAL A 261 2.54 -9.32 7.38
C VAL A 261 1.89 -9.55 8.75
N PHE A 262 2.50 -10.35 9.64
CA PHE A 262 1.87 -10.77 10.88
C PHE A 262 1.46 -9.59 11.78
N ALA A 263 2.31 -8.57 11.86
CA ALA A 263 2.00 -7.33 12.57
C ALA A 263 0.71 -6.68 12.06
N VAL A 264 0.50 -6.68 10.74
CA VAL A 264 -0.68 -6.12 10.10
C VAL A 264 -1.92 -6.98 10.41
N LEU A 265 -1.77 -8.31 10.48
CA LEU A 265 -2.86 -9.21 10.86
C LEU A 265 -3.29 -9.00 12.32
N VAL A 266 -2.33 -8.84 13.23
CA VAL A 266 -2.58 -8.52 14.64
C VAL A 266 -3.31 -7.18 14.78
N ASP A 267 -2.84 -6.14 14.08
CA ASP A 267 -3.50 -4.81 14.10
C ASP A 267 -4.94 -4.85 13.55
N ARG A 268 -5.25 -5.81 12.67
CA ARG A 268 -6.54 -5.91 11.97
C ARG A 268 -7.50 -6.93 12.53
N ILE A 269 -7.13 -7.66 13.58
CA ILE A 269 -8.02 -8.67 14.18
C ILE A 269 -9.36 -8.07 14.65
N SER A 270 -9.39 -6.77 14.99
CA SER A 270 -10.62 -6.04 15.33
C SER A 270 -11.42 -5.53 14.13
N LYS A 271 -10.92 -5.70 12.90
CA LYS A 271 -11.50 -5.23 11.65
C LYS A 271 -11.67 -6.41 10.67
N PRO A 272 -12.73 -7.22 10.80
CA PRO A 272 -12.87 -8.49 10.06
C PRO A 272 -12.75 -8.35 8.54
N ALA A 273 -13.34 -7.29 7.96
CA ALA A 273 -13.25 -7.05 6.52
C ALA A 273 -11.81 -6.77 6.07
N SER A 274 -11.08 -5.94 6.82
CA SER A 274 -9.68 -5.62 6.53
C SER A 274 -8.74 -6.80 6.81
N LEU A 275 -9.08 -7.66 7.77
CA LEU A 275 -8.35 -8.91 8.04
C LEU A 275 -8.53 -9.90 6.89
N LEU A 276 -9.78 -10.13 6.47
CA LEU A 276 -10.09 -11.02 5.35
C LEU A 276 -9.36 -10.57 4.08
N GLU A 277 -9.36 -9.27 3.79
CA GLU A 277 -8.63 -8.72 2.65
C GLU A 277 -7.12 -8.99 2.71
N GLU A 278 -6.47 -8.88 3.88
CA GLU A 278 -5.04 -9.24 3.99
C GLU A 278 -4.81 -10.75 3.87
N CYS A 279 -5.72 -11.57 4.40
CA CYS A 279 -5.68 -13.02 4.18
C CYS A 279 -5.81 -13.37 2.69
N ASP A 280 -6.71 -12.71 1.96
CA ASP A 280 -6.87 -12.86 0.52
C ASP A 280 -5.58 -12.48 -0.22
N LEU A 281 -5.01 -11.30 0.06
CA LEU A 281 -3.76 -10.84 -0.56
C LEU A 281 -2.55 -11.73 -0.23
N LEU A 282 -2.46 -12.20 1.02
CA LEU A 282 -1.40 -13.10 1.44
C LEU A 282 -1.52 -14.47 0.76
N SER A 283 -2.74 -14.99 0.64
CA SER A 283 -2.98 -16.28 0.00
C SER A 283 -2.65 -16.29 -1.49
N ILE A 284 -2.83 -15.16 -2.19
CA ILE A 284 -2.34 -14.99 -3.57
C ILE A 284 -0.82 -15.14 -3.62
N ASN A 285 -0.10 -14.40 -2.77
CA ASN A 285 1.37 -14.42 -2.79
C ASN A 285 1.92 -15.81 -2.44
N MET A 286 1.33 -16.45 -1.42
CA MET A 286 1.74 -17.79 -1.00
C MET A 286 1.47 -18.84 -2.08
N ASN A 287 0.27 -18.86 -2.70
CA ASN A 287 -0.05 -19.81 -3.76
C ASN A 287 0.77 -19.62 -5.05
N ASN A 288 1.27 -18.41 -5.29
CA ASN A 288 2.13 -18.13 -6.44
C ASN A 288 3.55 -18.70 -6.24
N ARG A 289 4.01 -18.83 -4.99
CA ARG A 289 5.39 -19.21 -4.65
C ARG A 289 5.51 -20.64 -4.10
N TYR A 290 4.47 -21.16 -3.44
CA TYR A 290 4.51 -22.42 -2.70
C TYR A 290 3.34 -23.34 -3.05
N LYS A 291 3.62 -24.63 -3.17
CA LYS A 291 2.61 -25.66 -3.51
C LYS A 291 1.87 -26.15 -2.27
N ASP A 292 2.63 -26.47 -1.23
CA ASP A 292 2.14 -27.02 0.02
C ASP A 292 2.26 -25.97 1.12
N ILE A 293 1.14 -25.65 1.75
CA ILE A 293 1.03 -24.64 2.81
C ILE A 293 0.27 -25.31 3.95
N ASN A 294 0.89 -25.37 5.13
CA ASN A 294 0.28 -25.96 6.32
C ASN A 294 0.33 -24.99 7.49
N PHE A 295 -0.76 -24.24 7.68
CA PHE A 295 -0.87 -23.24 8.73
C PHE A 295 -0.77 -23.85 10.15
N ASP A 296 -1.10 -25.12 10.37
CA ASP A 296 -1.05 -25.73 11.70
C ASP A 296 0.39 -25.78 12.27
N LYS A 297 1.39 -25.83 11.40
CA LYS A 297 2.81 -25.78 11.80
C LYS A 297 3.23 -24.44 12.41
N PHE A 298 2.57 -23.34 12.07
CA PHE A 298 2.97 -22.01 12.55
C PHE A 298 2.51 -21.75 13.99
N LYS A 299 1.38 -22.33 14.42
CA LYS A 299 0.84 -22.18 15.78
C LYS A 299 1.87 -22.46 16.89
N PRO A 300 2.55 -23.63 16.93
CA PRO A 300 3.50 -23.92 17.99
C PRO A 300 4.69 -22.95 17.99
N VAL A 301 5.19 -22.57 16.81
CA VAL A 301 6.29 -21.60 16.63
C VAL A 301 5.89 -20.24 17.22
N MET A 302 4.72 -19.72 16.84
CA MET A 302 4.18 -18.45 17.32
C MET A 302 4.07 -18.45 18.85
N LEU A 303 3.46 -19.48 19.44
CA LEU A 303 3.27 -19.54 20.89
C LEU A 303 4.59 -19.70 21.64
N ALA A 304 5.56 -20.45 21.11
CA ALA A 304 6.89 -20.53 21.71
C ALA A 304 7.60 -19.17 21.68
N ALA A 305 7.51 -18.44 20.57
CA ALA A 305 8.11 -17.13 20.44
C ALA A 305 7.49 -16.11 21.42
N LEU A 306 6.16 -16.09 21.54
CA LEU A 306 5.46 -15.20 22.46
C LEU A 306 5.81 -15.49 23.93
N ARG A 307 5.90 -16.76 24.33
CA ARG A 307 6.34 -17.15 25.68
C ARG A 307 7.75 -16.65 26.01
N SER A 308 8.65 -16.69 25.03
CA SER A 308 10.02 -16.20 25.18
C SER A 308 10.11 -14.67 25.25
N LEU A 309 9.23 -13.96 24.54
CA LEU A 309 9.19 -12.49 24.53
C LEU A 309 8.46 -11.90 25.74
N LEU A 310 7.50 -12.63 26.31
CA LEU A 310 6.66 -12.18 27.42
C LEU A 310 6.77 -13.06 28.68
N PRO A 311 7.97 -13.48 29.13
CA PRO A 311 8.12 -14.51 30.16
C PRO A 311 7.57 -14.10 31.53
N LYS A 312 7.45 -12.79 31.79
CA LYS A 312 6.97 -12.25 33.08
C LYS A 312 5.46 -12.12 33.16
N THR A 313 4.79 -11.94 32.03
CA THR A 313 3.35 -11.65 31.95
C THR A 313 2.54 -12.83 31.41
N TRP A 314 3.19 -13.75 30.67
CA TRP A 314 2.51 -14.86 30.02
C TRP A 314 1.69 -15.72 31.01
N SER A 315 0.43 -15.97 30.66
CA SER A 315 -0.51 -16.76 31.46
C SER A 315 -1.47 -17.53 30.54
N MET A 316 -2.31 -18.39 31.11
CA MET A 316 -3.36 -19.11 30.36
C MET A 316 -4.32 -18.17 29.62
N THR A 317 -4.55 -16.95 30.15
CA THR A 317 -5.39 -15.94 29.49
C THR A 317 -4.73 -15.42 28.21
N HIS A 318 -3.42 -15.14 28.26
CA HIS A 318 -2.63 -14.73 27.09
C HIS A 318 -2.63 -15.85 26.05
N GLU A 319 -2.39 -17.09 26.48
CA GLU A 319 -2.38 -18.24 25.59
C GLU A 319 -3.74 -18.43 24.88
N THR A 320 -4.84 -18.39 25.62
CA THR A 320 -6.20 -18.50 25.05
C THR A 320 -6.49 -17.36 24.05
N ALA A 321 -6.04 -16.13 24.34
CA ALA A 321 -6.23 -14.99 23.46
C ALA A 321 -5.45 -15.16 22.14
N TRP A 322 -4.18 -15.52 22.21
CA TRP A 322 -3.34 -15.73 21.03
C TRP A 322 -3.72 -16.97 20.22
N GLU A 323 -4.17 -18.04 20.86
CA GLU A 323 -4.75 -19.20 20.16
C GLU A 323 -6.01 -18.82 19.38
N TRP A 324 -6.88 -17.99 19.97
CA TRP A 324 -8.07 -17.49 19.28
C TRP A 324 -7.71 -16.59 18.09
N LEU A 325 -6.73 -15.70 18.25
CA LEU A 325 -6.23 -14.87 17.15
C LEU A 325 -5.71 -15.75 16.01
N TRP A 326 -4.87 -16.73 16.33
CA TRP A 326 -4.30 -17.61 15.33
C TRP A 326 -5.37 -18.45 14.64
N PHE A 327 -6.31 -19.03 15.39
CA PHE A 327 -7.42 -19.80 14.81
C PHE A 327 -8.24 -18.96 13.81
N THR A 328 -8.47 -17.69 14.14
CA THR A 328 -9.22 -16.78 13.27
C THR A 328 -8.44 -16.48 11.98
N ILE A 329 -7.14 -16.20 12.10
CA ILE A 329 -6.26 -15.95 10.96
C ILE A 329 -6.12 -17.21 10.09
N SER A 330 -5.82 -18.35 10.69
CA SER A 330 -5.57 -19.60 9.97
C SER A 330 -6.82 -20.06 9.23
N ARG A 331 -8.01 -19.98 9.84
CA ARG A 331 -9.29 -20.28 9.16
C ARG A 331 -9.47 -19.43 7.90
N ASN A 332 -9.27 -18.11 8.01
CA ASN A 332 -9.42 -17.20 6.87
C ASN A 332 -8.35 -17.46 5.80
N LEU A 333 -7.12 -17.78 6.21
CA LEU A 333 -6.04 -18.13 5.27
C LEU A 333 -6.29 -19.45 4.56
N VAL A 334 -6.81 -20.48 5.23
CA VAL A 334 -7.19 -21.76 4.63
C VAL A 334 -8.28 -21.55 3.57
N ASP A 335 -9.35 -20.81 3.92
CA ASP A 335 -10.44 -20.49 2.99
C ASP A 335 -9.93 -19.70 1.77
N ALA A 336 -9.18 -18.62 2.01
CA ALA A 336 -8.61 -17.80 0.94
C ALA A 336 -7.64 -18.58 0.04
N THR A 337 -6.75 -19.39 0.63
CA THR A 337 -5.80 -20.24 -0.11
C THR A 337 -6.54 -21.26 -0.98
N THR A 338 -7.61 -21.86 -0.46
CA THR A 338 -8.43 -22.83 -1.20
C THR A 338 -9.12 -22.14 -2.39
N LYS A 339 -9.71 -20.96 -2.17
CA LYS A 339 -10.33 -20.15 -3.22
C LYS A 339 -9.33 -19.76 -4.31
N VAL A 340 -8.16 -19.25 -3.95
CA VAL A 340 -7.13 -18.87 -4.93
C VAL A 340 -6.65 -20.08 -5.74
N LYS A 341 -6.42 -21.23 -5.10
CA LYS A 341 -6.05 -22.47 -5.80
C LYS A 341 -7.11 -22.90 -6.80
N ALA A 342 -8.39 -22.81 -6.40
CA ALA A 342 -9.51 -23.13 -7.28
C ALA A 342 -9.60 -22.11 -8.43
N TYR A 343 -9.67 -20.82 -8.13
CA TYR A 343 -10.06 -19.80 -9.10
C TYR A 343 -8.96 -19.37 -10.06
N LYS A 344 -7.68 -19.46 -9.68
CA LYS A 344 -6.58 -18.91 -10.50
C LYS A 344 -6.54 -19.48 -11.91
N ALA A 345 -6.67 -20.80 -12.06
CA ALA A 345 -6.63 -21.47 -13.35
C ALA A 345 -7.86 -21.12 -14.20
N TYR A 346 -9.06 -21.19 -13.62
CA TYR A 346 -10.31 -20.86 -14.33
C TYR A 346 -10.39 -19.40 -14.73
N ASN A 347 -9.90 -18.47 -13.90
CA ASN A 347 -9.84 -17.07 -14.28
C ASN A 347 -8.84 -16.85 -15.43
N ALA A 348 -7.67 -17.52 -15.40
CA ALA A 348 -6.74 -17.45 -16.53
C ALA A 348 -7.38 -17.99 -17.82
N HIS A 349 -8.10 -19.10 -17.73
CA HIS A 349 -8.82 -19.71 -18.83
C HIS A 349 -9.91 -18.77 -19.37
N LEU A 350 -10.73 -18.18 -18.50
CA LEU A 350 -11.78 -17.22 -18.86
C LEU A 350 -11.24 -16.11 -19.78
N PHE A 351 -10.15 -15.45 -19.37
CA PHE A 351 -9.55 -14.37 -20.14
C PHE A 351 -8.88 -14.83 -21.44
N SER A 352 -8.50 -16.12 -21.55
CA SER A 352 -7.97 -16.69 -22.79
C SER A 352 -9.06 -17.10 -23.78
N THR A 353 -10.27 -17.42 -23.27
CA THR A 353 -11.40 -17.85 -24.08
C THR A 353 -12.21 -16.68 -24.62
N LEU A 354 -12.28 -15.57 -23.89
CA LEU A 354 -12.92 -14.35 -24.37
C LEU A 354 -12.11 -13.70 -25.49
N GLY A 355 -12.75 -13.46 -26.63
CA GLY A 355 -12.18 -12.71 -27.74
C GLY A 355 -12.42 -11.20 -27.62
N GLU A 356 -11.85 -10.44 -28.57
CA GLU A 356 -11.97 -8.98 -28.59
C GLU A 356 -13.42 -8.50 -28.74
N GLU A 357 -14.28 -9.26 -29.43
CA GLU A 357 -15.71 -8.95 -29.57
C GLU A 357 -16.43 -9.00 -28.21
N GLN A 358 -16.15 -10.04 -27.40
CA GLN A 358 -16.73 -10.17 -26.07
C GLN A 358 -16.21 -9.10 -25.12
N PHE A 359 -14.91 -8.74 -25.21
CA PHE A 359 -14.36 -7.62 -24.44
C PHE A 359 -14.99 -6.30 -24.86
N GLU A 360 -15.24 -6.06 -26.15
CA GLU A 360 -15.91 -4.84 -26.60
C GLU A 360 -17.37 -4.78 -26.12
N HIS A 361 -18.07 -5.92 -26.11
CA HIS A 361 -19.40 -6.01 -25.51
C HIS A 361 -19.38 -5.69 -24.01
N PHE A 362 -18.37 -6.20 -23.28
CA PHE A 362 -18.18 -5.86 -21.86
C PHE A 362 -17.98 -4.35 -21.67
N ARG A 363 -17.03 -3.76 -22.41
CA ARG A 363 -16.63 -2.34 -22.30
C ARG A 363 -17.79 -1.37 -22.56
N THR A 364 -18.74 -1.75 -23.41
CA THR A 364 -19.90 -0.93 -23.79
C THR A 364 -21.11 -1.15 -22.88
N THR A 365 -21.33 -2.37 -22.39
CA THR A 365 -22.56 -2.72 -21.66
C THR A 365 -22.48 -2.45 -20.15
N ILE A 366 -21.27 -2.52 -19.57
CA ILE A 366 -21.05 -2.31 -18.12
C ILE A 366 -21.64 -1.00 -17.61
N TYR A 367 -21.40 0.11 -18.29
CA TYR A 367 -21.86 1.43 -17.83
C TYR A 367 -23.37 1.57 -17.93
N THR A 368 -24.00 0.98 -18.95
CA THR A 368 -25.46 0.97 -19.09
C THR A 368 -26.12 0.24 -17.92
N ASP A 369 -25.61 -0.93 -17.54
CA ASP A 369 -26.12 -1.68 -16.38
C ASP A 369 -25.80 -0.98 -15.05
N PHE A 370 -24.62 -0.36 -14.93
CA PHE A 370 -24.25 0.37 -13.72
C PHE A 370 -25.09 1.63 -13.51
N PHE A 371 -25.31 2.41 -14.56
CA PHE A 371 -26.10 3.65 -14.51
C PHE A 371 -27.60 3.40 -14.30
N SER A 372 -28.13 2.26 -14.73
CA SER A 372 -29.52 1.89 -14.45
C SER A 372 -29.74 1.56 -12.98
N LYS A 373 -28.74 0.93 -12.32
CA LYS A 373 -28.78 0.64 -10.87
C LYS A 373 -28.46 1.84 -10.00
N CYS A 374 -27.59 2.73 -10.47
CA CYS A 374 -27.08 3.86 -9.71
C CYS A 374 -27.00 5.13 -10.59
N ALA A 375 -28.14 5.78 -10.83
CA ALA A 375 -28.20 6.97 -11.69
C ALA A 375 -27.29 8.13 -11.20
N THR A 376 -27.14 8.30 -9.88
CA THR A 376 -26.25 9.29 -9.27
C THR A 376 -24.79 9.11 -9.65
N SER A 377 -24.37 7.91 -10.05
CA SER A 377 -23.00 7.67 -10.49
C SER A 377 -22.64 8.38 -11.79
N GLN A 378 -23.62 8.71 -12.64
CA GLN A 378 -23.37 9.38 -13.93
C GLN A 378 -22.60 10.69 -13.79
N GLU A 379 -22.80 11.42 -12.68
CA GLU A 379 -22.10 12.68 -12.39
C GLU A 379 -20.58 12.53 -12.30
N TRP A 380 -20.11 11.31 -11.96
CA TRP A 380 -18.71 10.96 -11.79
C TRP A 380 -18.04 10.49 -13.09
N PHE A 381 -18.83 10.20 -14.13
CA PHE A 381 -18.37 9.64 -15.40
C PHE A 381 -18.58 10.61 -16.58
N LYS A 382 -18.19 11.89 -16.42
CA LYS A 382 -18.23 12.93 -17.47
C LYS A 382 -17.14 12.80 -18.55
N GLN A 383 -16.66 11.58 -18.79
CA GLN A 383 -15.54 11.30 -19.68
C GLN A 383 -16.02 10.89 -21.07
N SER A 384 -15.15 10.97 -22.08
CA SER A 384 -15.48 10.47 -23.42
C SER A 384 -15.69 8.95 -23.42
N GLN A 385 -16.49 8.44 -24.37
CA GLN A 385 -16.73 7.00 -24.52
C GLN A 385 -15.42 6.20 -24.68
N THR A 386 -14.45 6.76 -25.42
CA THR A 386 -13.10 6.17 -25.56
C THR A 386 -12.42 6.01 -24.20
N ARG A 387 -12.54 7.01 -23.32
CA ARG A 387 -11.95 6.94 -21.97
C ARG A 387 -12.69 5.93 -21.08
N LEU A 388 -14.01 5.83 -21.20
CA LEU A 388 -14.81 4.82 -20.49
C LEU A 388 -14.43 3.40 -20.90
N ARG A 389 -14.23 3.15 -22.21
CA ARG A 389 -13.71 1.87 -22.71
C ARG A 389 -12.33 1.54 -22.15
N TYR A 390 -11.42 2.52 -22.14
CA TYR A 390 -10.10 2.35 -21.52
C TYR A 390 -10.19 2.00 -20.02
N ILE A 391 -11.09 2.65 -19.28
CA ILE A 391 -11.30 2.34 -17.86
C ILE A 391 -11.83 0.92 -17.69
N ALA A 392 -12.82 0.50 -18.49
CA ALA A 392 -13.36 -0.85 -18.43
C ALA A 392 -12.30 -1.92 -18.75
N ASP A 393 -11.42 -1.64 -19.73
CA ASP A 393 -10.27 -2.50 -20.04
C ASP A 393 -9.29 -2.60 -18.87
N ARG A 394 -8.99 -1.48 -18.20
CA ARG A 394 -8.15 -1.47 -16.99
C ARG A 394 -8.80 -2.26 -15.84
N VAL A 395 -10.12 -2.19 -15.68
CA VAL A 395 -10.87 -2.96 -14.67
C VAL A 395 -10.75 -4.46 -14.92
N LEU A 396 -10.98 -4.90 -16.16
CA LEU A 396 -10.78 -6.29 -16.58
C LEU A 396 -9.35 -6.75 -16.32
N ARG A 397 -8.37 -5.94 -16.76
CA ARG A 397 -6.95 -6.26 -16.58
C ARG A 397 -6.54 -6.35 -15.12
N SER A 398 -7.04 -5.45 -14.25
CA SER A 398 -6.77 -5.54 -12.80
C SER A 398 -7.34 -6.81 -12.18
N SER A 399 -8.52 -7.27 -12.61
CA SER A 399 -9.12 -8.52 -12.12
C SER A 399 -8.36 -9.78 -12.57
N TYR A 400 -7.72 -9.73 -13.73
CA TYR A 400 -6.83 -10.78 -14.22
C TYR A 400 -5.47 -10.74 -13.51
N ASP A 401 -4.82 -9.56 -13.52
CA ASP A 401 -3.49 -9.31 -12.95
C ASP A 401 -3.44 -9.63 -11.45
N MET A 402 -4.56 -9.51 -10.72
CA MET A 402 -4.69 -9.86 -9.30
C MET A 402 -4.17 -11.27 -8.98
N TYR A 403 -4.34 -12.25 -9.87
CA TYR A 403 -3.80 -13.60 -9.65
C TYR A 403 -2.41 -13.84 -10.27
N GLN A 404 -2.04 -13.04 -11.27
CA GLN A 404 -0.88 -13.32 -12.14
C GLN A 404 0.38 -12.54 -11.76
N LYS A 405 0.22 -11.28 -11.32
CA LYS A 405 1.35 -10.41 -10.94
C LYS A 405 1.82 -10.70 -9.52
N ALA A 406 3.05 -10.26 -9.23
CA ALA A 406 3.53 -10.21 -7.86
C ALA A 406 2.65 -9.25 -7.04
N LYS A 407 2.44 -9.60 -5.77
CA LYS A 407 1.61 -8.80 -4.84
C LYS A 407 2.08 -7.36 -4.78
N GLU A 408 3.38 -7.12 -4.67
CA GLU A 408 3.98 -5.79 -4.53
C GLU A 408 3.62 -4.88 -5.70
N ASP A 409 3.89 -5.31 -6.94
CA ASP A 409 3.58 -4.54 -8.15
C ASP A 409 2.10 -4.19 -8.26
N MET A 410 1.24 -5.18 -7.99
CA MET A 410 -0.22 -5.01 -8.07
C MET A 410 -0.73 -4.04 -7.01
N MET A 411 -0.23 -4.17 -5.78
CA MET A 411 -0.61 -3.29 -4.68
C MET A 411 -0.12 -1.85 -4.91
N ASP A 412 1.07 -1.64 -5.47
CA ASP A 412 1.55 -0.30 -5.83
C ASP A 412 0.67 0.36 -6.90
N GLU A 413 0.29 -0.38 -7.95
CA GLU A 413 -0.63 0.10 -8.98
C GLU A 413 -2.01 0.46 -8.40
N LEU A 414 -2.58 -0.40 -7.55
CA LEU A 414 -3.89 -0.19 -6.95
C LEU A 414 -3.87 0.92 -5.88
N SER A 415 -2.83 1.00 -5.06
CA SER A 415 -2.65 2.07 -4.08
C SER A 415 -2.55 3.43 -4.78
N ALA A 416 -1.76 3.53 -5.85
CA ALA A 416 -1.69 4.75 -6.66
C ALA A 416 -3.04 5.07 -7.35
N LEU A 417 -3.78 4.05 -7.79
CA LEU A 417 -5.12 4.27 -8.34
C LEU A 417 -6.11 4.75 -7.27
N GLY A 418 -6.11 4.15 -6.08
CA GLY A 418 -7.00 4.52 -4.98
C GLY A 418 -6.73 5.94 -4.48
N LEU A 419 -5.45 6.37 -4.40
CA LEU A 419 -5.12 7.75 -4.07
C LEU A 419 -5.60 8.77 -5.11
N ARG A 420 -5.62 8.40 -6.41
CA ARG A 420 -6.30 9.23 -7.43
C ARG A 420 -7.81 9.32 -7.18
N HIS A 421 -8.43 8.23 -6.74
CA HIS A 421 -9.86 8.25 -6.39
C HIS A 421 -10.15 9.13 -5.16
N VAL A 422 -9.21 9.21 -4.20
CA VAL A 422 -9.26 10.21 -3.11
C VAL A 422 -9.28 11.63 -3.71
N GLY A 423 -8.40 11.90 -4.68
CA GLY A 423 -8.32 13.21 -5.33
C GLY A 423 -9.57 13.57 -6.14
N TYR A 424 -10.20 12.58 -6.76
CA TYR A 424 -11.49 12.78 -7.42
C TYR A 424 -12.62 12.98 -6.41
N GLY A 425 -12.51 12.41 -5.20
CA GLY A 425 -13.56 12.43 -4.19
C GLY A 425 -14.62 11.33 -4.42
N VAL A 426 -14.26 10.24 -5.09
CA VAL A 426 -15.23 9.18 -5.46
C VAL A 426 -15.84 8.55 -4.21
N PRO A 427 -17.18 8.50 -4.08
CA PRO A 427 -17.84 7.82 -2.97
C PRO A 427 -17.58 6.32 -3.02
N ILE A 428 -17.19 5.75 -1.87
CA ILE A 428 -16.87 4.31 -1.76
C ILE A 428 -18.10 3.43 -2.00
N GLU A 429 -19.30 3.97 -1.85
CA GLU A 429 -20.57 3.30 -2.05
C GLU A 429 -20.82 2.94 -3.52
N LEU A 430 -20.13 3.60 -4.45
CA LEU A 430 -20.26 3.33 -5.88
C LEU A 430 -19.52 2.05 -6.30
N PHE A 431 -18.57 1.56 -5.49
CA PHE A 431 -17.76 0.39 -5.85
C PHE A 431 -18.57 -0.90 -5.89
N ALA A 432 -19.42 -1.16 -4.90
CA ALA A 432 -20.19 -2.41 -4.85
C ALA A 432 -21.19 -2.54 -6.03
N PRO A 433 -22.04 -1.53 -6.34
CA PRO A 433 -22.90 -1.59 -7.52
C PRO A 433 -22.11 -1.70 -8.83
N PHE A 434 -20.93 -1.07 -8.91
CA PHE A 434 -20.07 -1.17 -10.09
C PHE A 434 -19.51 -2.59 -10.27
N THR A 435 -19.00 -3.20 -9.20
CA THR A 435 -18.52 -4.60 -9.25
C THR A 435 -19.65 -5.58 -9.56
N ASP A 436 -20.85 -5.35 -9.04
CA ASP A 436 -22.02 -6.17 -9.36
C ASP A 436 -22.39 -6.08 -10.84
N SER A 437 -22.33 -4.88 -11.43
CA SER A 437 -22.52 -4.69 -12.87
C SER A 437 -21.44 -5.41 -13.69
N CYS A 438 -20.17 -5.35 -13.29
CA CYS A 438 -19.11 -6.15 -13.92
C CYS A 438 -19.45 -7.64 -13.92
N VAL A 439 -19.87 -8.19 -12.77
CA VAL A 439 -20.17 -9.62 -12.62
C VAL A 439 -21.39 -10.02 -13.44
N ILE A 440 -22.45 -9.20 -13.48
CA ILE A 440 -23.64 -9.51 -14.28
C ILE A 440 -23.31 -9.54 -15.77
N VAL A 441 -22.57 -8.56 -16.28
CA VAL A 441 -22.18 -8.54 -17.70
C VAL A 441 -21.26 -9.71 -18.02
N MET A 442 -20.29 -10.01 -17.15
CA MET A 442 -19.40 -11.17 -17.32
C MET A 442 -20.16 -12.51 -17.31
N LYS A 443 -21.16 -12.67 -16.43
CA LYS A 443 -22.01 -13.87 -16.38
C LYS A 443 -22.70 -14.14 -17.71
N ARG A 444 -23.20 -13.09 -18.39
CA ARG A 444 -23.83 -13.21 -19.71
C ARG A 444 -22.82 -13.70 -20.75
N LEU A 445 -21.63 -13.09 -20.78
CA LEU A 445 -20.55 -13.48 -21.69
C LEU A 445 -20.11 -14.94 -21.49
N ILE A 446 -19.91 -15.36 -20.24
CA ILE A 446 -19.57 -16.76 -19.91
C ILE A 446 -20.68 -17.71 -20.38
N SER A 447 -21.94 -17.34 -20.18
CA SER A 447 -23.08 -18.16 -20.61
C SER A 447 -23.14 -18.32 -22.13
N ASP A 448 -22.71 -17.31 -22.89
CA ASP A 448 -22.67 -17.39 -24.35
C ASP A 448 -21.49 -18.21 -24.85
N VAL A 449 -20.32 -18.07 -24.22
CA VAL A 449 -19.13 -18.88 -24.51
C VAL A 449 -19.36 -20.36 -24.15
N ALA A 450 -20.04 -20.64 -23.05
CA ALA A 450 -20.34 -22.01 -22.61
C ALA A 450 -21.27 -22.77 -23.57
N LYS A 451 -21.95 -22.07 -24.50
CA LYS A 451 -22.76 -22.71 -25.56
C LYS A 451 -21.90 -23.29 -26.69
N ASP A 452 -20.64 -22.85 -26.84
CA ASP A 452 -19.71 -23.35 -27.87
C ASP A 452 -19.17 -24.74 -27.49
N GLU A 453 -19.39 -25.74 -28.36
CA GLU A 453 -19.02 -27.13 -28.10
C GLU A 453 -17.51 -27.36 -28.01
N ASN A 454 -16.70 -26.54 -28.66
CA ASN A 454 -15.23 -26.67 -28.61
C ASN A 454 -14.69 -26.27 -27.22
N VAL A 455 -15.33 -25.28 -26.59
CA VAL A 455 -14.97 -24.82 -25.23
C VAL A 455 -15.45 -25.82 -24.17
N LYS A 456 -16.59 -26.49 -24.37
CA LYS A 456 -17.04 -27.58 -23.49
C LYS A 456 -16.03 -28.73 -23.40
N LEU A 457 -15.28 -29.01 -24.47
CA LEU A 457 -14.28 -30.07 -24.48
C LEU A 457 -13.02 -29.69 -23.70
N SER A 458 -12.53 -28.44 -23.82
CA SER A 458 -11.37 -27.95 -23.05
C SER A 458 -11.68 -27.85 -21.55
N LEU A 459 -12.88 -27.39 -21.18
CA LEU A 459 -13.33 -27.30 -19.78
C LEU A 459 -13.43 -28.66 -19.09
N LYS A 460 -13.84 -29.71 -19.83
CA LYS A 460 -13.87 -31.08 -19.31
C LYS A 460 -12.49 -31.66 -19.04
N ILE A 461 -11.47 -31.31 -19.83
CA ILE A 461 -10.11 -31.82 -19.67
C ILE A 461 -9.42 -31.22 -18.44
N GLU A 462 -9.60 -29.93 -18.18
CA GLU A 462 -9.06 -29.26 -16.97
C GLU A 462 -9.78 -29.69 -15.68
N ALA A 463 -11.11 -29.90 -15.74
CA ALA A 463 -11.87 -30.41 -14.60
C ALA A 463 -11.41 -31.82 -14.16
N VAL A 464 -10.96 -32.67 -15.09
CA VAL A 464 -10.43 -34.01 -14.78
C VAL A 464 -9.06 -33.95 -14.09
N SER A 465 -8.22 -32.96 -14.38
CA SER A 465 -6.95 -32.75 -13.66
C SER A 465 -7.14 -32.27 -12.22
N THR A 466 -8.26 -31.60 -11.93
CA THR A 466 -8.56 -31.01 -10.61
C THR A 466 -9.31 -31.98 -9.68
N LYS A 467 -9.86 -33.08 -10.23
CA LYS A 467 -10.60 -34.13 -9.50
C LYS A 467 -9.78 -34.93 -8.46
N GLN A 468 -8.49 -34.67 -8.28
CA GLN A 468 -7.67 -35.33 -7.24
C GLN A 468 -7.99 -34.89 -5.79
N GLN A 469 -8.90 -33.93 -5.57
CA GLN A 469 -9.25 -33.43 -4.23
C GLN A 469 -10.77 -33.34 -4.01
N GLY A 470 -11.48 -34.46 -4.06
CA GLY A 470 -12.75 -34.69 -3.32
C GLY A 470 -13.93 -33.71 -3.45
N ALA A 471 -13.92 -32.77 -4.39
CA ALA A 471 -14.94 -31.72 -4.48
C ALA A 471 -16.16 -32.13 -5.33
N GLN A 472 -17.33 -31.68 -4.86
CA GLN A 472 -18.63 -31.77 -5.51
C GLN A 472 -18.57 -31.20 -6.94
N GLU A 473 -19.27 -31.81 -7.89
CA GLU A 473 -19.24 -31.49 -9.33
C GLU A 473 -19.78 -30.07 -9.57
N THR A 474 -18.90 -29.07 -9.46
CA THR A 474 -19.21 -27.65 -9.66
C THR A 474 -18.95 -27.34 -11.13
N ASP A 475 -19.87 -26.64 -11.81
CA ASP A 475 -19.70 -26.31 -13.23
C ASP A 475 -18.47 -25.41 -13.43
N ALA A 476 -17.71 -25.66 -14.49
CA ALA A 476 -16.51 -24.88 -14.80
C ALA A 476 -16.86 -23.41 -15.06
N SER A 477 -18.04 -23.16 -15.65
CA SER A 477 -18.59 -21.82 -15.87
C SER A 477 -18.80 -21.06 -14.55
N ASP A 478 -19.27 -21.76 -13.51
CA ASP A 478 -19.48 -21.18 -12.18
C ASP A 478 -18.14 -20.85 -11.52
N LEU A 479 -17.14 -21.72 -11.65
CA LEU A 479 -15.79 -21.45 -11.13
C LEU A 479 -15.10 -20.27 -11.82
N MET A 480 -15.33 -20.09 -13.13
CA MET A 480 -14.87 -18.90 -13.85
C MET A 480 -15.53 -17.62 -13.33
N LEU A 481 -16.86 -17.65 -13.18
CA LEU A 481 -17.63 -16.51 -12.71
C LEU A 481 -17.26 -16.14 -11.27
N GLU A 482 -17.16 -17.12 -10.38
CA GLU A 482 -16.75 -16.90 -8.98
C GLU A 482 -15.30 -16.45 -8.89
N GLY A 483 -14.41 -16.98 -9.74
CA GLY A 483 -13.02 -16.53 -9.81
C GLY A 483 -12.87 -15.07 -10.23
N PHE A 484 -13.67 -14.63 -11.22
CA PHE A 484 -13.75 -13.23 -11.64
C PHE A 484 -14.40 -12.35 -10.56
N ARG A 485 -15.53 -12.78 -9.98
CA ARG A 485 -16.23 -12.08 -8.88
C ARG A 485 -15.31 -11.85 -7.69
N TRP A 486 -14.55 -12.88 -7.30
CA TRP A 486 -13.63 -12.79 -6.18
C TRP A 486 -12.51 -11.79 -6.45
N SER A 487 -11.87 -11.83 -7.63
CA SER A 487 -10.76 -10.93 -7.93
C SER A 487 -11.19 -9.48 -8.12
N ILE A 488 -12.31 -9.24 -8.83
CA ILE A 488 -12.82 -7.87 -8.97
C ILE A 488 -13.31 -7.32 -7.62
N GLY A 489 -13.91 -8.16 -6.78
CA GLY A 489 -14.28 -7.81 -5.42
C GLY A 489 -13.07 -7.46 -4.55
N LEU A 490 -11.97 -8.21 -4.68
CA LEU A 490 -10.72 -7.92 -3.98
C LEU A 490 -10.08 -6.60 -4.46
N VAL A 491 -10.03 -6.37 -5.77
CA VAL A 491 -9.57 -5.08 -6.35
C VAL A 491 -10.38 -3.92 -5.77
N ALA A 492 -11.71 -4.05 -5.73
CA ALA A 492 -12.58 -3.02 -5.16
C ALA A 492 -12.33 -2.81 -3.66
N ARG A 493 -12.19 -3.89 -2.86
CA ARG A 493 -11.87 -3.78 -1.43
C ARG A 493 -10.55 -3.04 -1.18
N VAL A 494 -9.49 -3.40 -1.92
CA VAL A 494 -8.19 -2.73 -1.85
C VAL A 494 -8.32 -1.24 -2.18
N LEU A 495 -9.03 -0.89 -3.26
CA LEU A 495 -9.25 0.50 -3.64
C LEU A 495 -10.07 1.28 -2.60
N MET A 496 -11.15 0.69 -2.09
CA MET A 496 -11.98 1.30 -1.05
C MET A 496 -11.20 1.53 0.25
N ARG A 497 -10.34 0.58 0.64
CA ARG A 497 -9.44 0.74 1.77
C ARG A 497 -8.46 1.88 1.54
N THR A 498 -7.82 1.92 0.38
CA THR A 498 -6.91 3.01 -0.01
C THR A 498 -7.60 4.36 0.00
N ILE A 499 -8.85 4.43 -0.45
CA ILE A 499 -9.63 5.67 -0.40
C ILE A 499 -9.91 6.05 1.05
N THR A 500 -10.36 5.11 1.87
CA THR A 500 -10.74 5.36 3.26
C THR A 500 -9.55 5.81 4.11
N GLU A 501 -8.44 5.08 4.02
CA GLU A 501 -7.22 5.35 4.79
C GLU A 501 -6.40 6.50 4.18
N GLY A 502 -6.44 6.66 2.86
CA GLY A 502 -5.77 7.73 2.14
C GLY A 502 -6.49 9.07 2.19
N SER A 503 -7.78 9.14 2.56
CA SER A 503 -8.57 10.38 2.68
C SER A 503 -8.20 11.22 3.91
N THR A 504 -6.91 11.34 4.21
CA THR A 504 -6.42 12.23 5.27
C THR A 504 -6.56 13.70 4.85
N ALA A 505 -6.68 14.61 5.83
CA ALA A 505 -6.74 16.04 5.57
C ALA A 505 -5.51 16.54 4.78
N VAL A 506 -4.33 15.95 5.03
CA VAL A 506 -3.09 16.22 4.28
C VAL A 506 -3.25 15.81 2.81
N MET A 507 -3.74 14.59 2.56
CA MET A 507 -3.89 14.07 1.20
C MET A 507 -4.94 14.86 0.40
N GLN A 508 -6.06 15.21 1.02
CA GLN A 508 -7.06 16.08 0.40
C GLN A 508 -6.46 17.46 0.05
N SER A 509 -5.61 18.01 0.91
CA SER A 509 -4.91 19.28 0.65
C SER A 509 -3.92 19.18 -0.51
N ILE A 510 -3.21 18.06 -0.63
CA ILE A 510 -2.29 17.81 -1.75
C ILE A 510 -3.06 17.67 -3.06
N ASN A 511 -4.18 16.94 -3.07
CA ASN A 511 -4.99 16.77 -4.26
C ASN A 511 -5.63 18.07 -4.75
N ALA A 512 -5.92 19.02 -3.83
CA ALA A 512 -6.36 20.36 -4.15
C ALA A 512 -5.21 21.33 -4.53
N ASP A 513 -3.96 20.92 -4.38
CA ASP A 513 -2.73 21.74 -4.45
C ASP A 513 -2.84 23.08 -3.66
N ASP A 514 -3.55 23.07 -2.52
CA ASP A 514 -3.82 24.28 -1.72
C ASP A 514 -2.92 24.35 -0.48
N ALA A 515 -1.93 25.25 -0.54
CA ALA A 515 -1.02 25.52 0.58
C ALA A 515 -1.72 25.96 1.88
N LYS A 516 -2.82 26.71 1.80
CA LYS A 516 -3.55 27.19 2.99
C LYS A 516 -4.29 26.04 3.64
N LEU A 517 -4.93 25.19 2.85
CA LEU A 517 -5.61 24.00 3.34
C LEU A 517 -4.60 23.02 3.97
N LEU A 518 -3.46 22.81 3.32
CA LEU A 518 -2.37 21.98 3.86
C LEU A 518 -1.80 22.54 5.16
N THR A 519 -1.57 23.85 5.23
CA THR A 519 -1.11 24.49 6.47
C THR A 519 -2.14 24.36 7.58
N LYS A 520 -3.43 24.40 7.26
CA LYS A 520 -4.52 24.19 8.22
C LYS A 520 -4.54 22.74 8.72
N SER A 521 -4.47 21.75 7.84
CA SER A 521 -4.45 20.34 8.24
C SER A 521 -3.23 20.00 9.10
N LEU A 522 -2.05 20.54 8.78
CA LEU A 522 -0.85 20.34 9.60
C LEU A 522 -0.93 21.00 10.97
N LYS A 523 -1.74 22.06 11.16
CA LYS A 523 -1.92 22.69 12.48
C LYS A 523 -2.62 21.79 13.49
N GLU A 524 -3.36 20.78 13.03
CA GLU A 524 -4.07 19.83 13.88
C GLU A 524 -3.12 18.79 14.50
N ALA A 525 -1.94 18.58 13.90
CA ALA A 525 -0.95 17.61 14.37
C ALA A 525 0.18 18.24 15.22
N PRO A 526 0.68 17.52 16.25
CA PRO A 526 1.89 17.88 16.99
C PRO A 526 3.08 18.09 16.04
N ARG A 527 3.93 19.08 16.31
CA ARG A 527 5.01 19.47 15.37
C ARG A 527 5.99 18.33 15.11
N ALA A 528 6.34 17.59 16.16
CA ALA A 528 7.26 16.46 16.08
C ALA A 528 6.74 15.28 15.23
N GLU A 529 5.43 15.19 14.99
CA GLU A 529 4.82 14.10 14.23
C GLU A 529 4.53 14.49 12.77
N ARG A 530 4.76 15.75 12.40
CA ARG A 530 4.44 16.23 11.05
C ARG A 530 5.29 15.60 9.98
N SER A 531 6.57 15.32 10.24
CA SER A 531 7.43 14.60 9.29
C SER A 531 6.84 13.23 8.98
N ASN A 532 6.38 12.49 10.00
CA ASN A 532 5.69 11.23 9.79
C ASN A 532 4.42 11.40 8.94
N LEU A 533 3.56 12.38 9.24
CA LEU A 533 2.34 12.62 8.45
C LEU A 533 2.62 13.06 7.01
N LEU A 534 3.74 13.74 6.75
CA LEU A 534 4.12 14.26 5.43
C LEU A 534 4.93 13.27 4.60
N LEU A 535 5.55 12.28 5.24
CA LEU A 535 6.44 11.30 4.61
C LEU A 535 5.88 9.87 4.63
N ARG A 536 4.90 9.59 5.49
CA ARG A 536 4.34 8.25 5.72
C ARG A 536 2.85 8.30 6.04
N VAL A 537 2.04 7.84 5.11
CA VAL A 537 0.65 7.44 5.34
C VAL A 537 0.56 5.94 5.16
N ARG A 538 0.17 5.24 6.22
CA ARG A 538 -0.08 3.80 6.15
C ARG A 538 -1.38 3.59 5.39
N VAL A 539 -1.29 2.85 4.29
CA VAL A 539 -2.44 2.40 3.51
C VAL A 539 -2.33 0.89 3.35
N GLY A 540 -3.12 0.18 4.14
CA GLY A 540 -3.07 -1.25 4.22
C GLY A 540 -1.78 -1.77 4.86
N SER A 541 -1.14 -2.71 4.17
CA SER A 541 0.22 -3.20 4.50
C SER A 541 1.32 -2.32 3.89
N GLN A 542 0.96 -1.32 3.09
CA GLN A 542 1.91 -0.42 2.44
C GLN A 542 2.01 0.92 3.16
N CYS A 543 3.13 1.60 2.95
CA CYS A 543 3.35 2.96 3.41
C CYS A 543 3.58 3.83 2.20
N ILE A 544 2.73 4.83 2.00
CA ILE A 544 2.85 5.77 0.90
C ILE A 544 3.44 7.07 1.44
N SER A 545 4.32 7.70 0.68
CA SER A 545 4.80 9.05 1.01
C SER A 545 3.93 10.12 0.37
N PRO A 546 3.25 10.96 1.17
CA PRO A 546 2.56 12.13 0.66
C PRO A 546 3.48 13.09 -0.10
N LEU A 547 4.76 13.22 0.29
CA LEU A 547 5.69 14.11 -0.41
C LEU A 547 5.97 13.60 -1.83
N TYR A 548 6.25 12.30 -1.97
CA TYR A 548 6.43 11.70 -3.30
C TYR A 548 5.16 11.73 -4.12
N TRP A 549 4.00 11.56 -3.48
CA TRP A 549 2.73 11.74 -4.16
C TRP A 549 2.56 13.17 -4.69
N ALA A 550 2.85 14.18 -3.86
CA ALA A 550 2.75 15.58 -4.27
C ALA A 550 3.70 15.92 -5.43
N LEU A 551 4.93 15.36 -5.43
CA LEU A 551 5.88 15.52 -6.54
C LEU A 551 5.35 14.87 -7.82
N ARG A 552 4.99 13.58 -7.78
CA ARG A 552 4.56 12.82 -8.98
C ARG A 552 3.20 13.24 -9.54
N SER A 553 2.32 13.75 -8.68
CA SER A 553 1.01 14.28 -9.11
C SER A 553 1.10 15.71 -9.66
N GLY A 554 2.26 16.37 -9.57
CA GLY A 554 2.44 17.75 -10.01
C GLY A 554 1.88 18.80 -9.03
N ALA A 555 1.52 18.41 -7.80
CA ALA A 555 1.07 19.30 -6.74
C ALA A 555 2.26 20.04 -6.10
N HIS A 556 2.95 20.86 -6.91
CA HIS A 556 4.18 21.54 -6.53
C HIS A 556 3.99 22.55 -5.40
N THR A 557 2.80 23.14 -5.28
CA THR A 557 2.48 24.12 -4.23
C THR A 557 2.38 23.43 -2.87
N ALA A 558 1.70 22.27 -2.84
CA ALA A 558 1.66 21.41 -1.69
C ALA A 558 3.06 20.90 -1.35
N ALA A 559 3.79 20.28 -2.29
CA ALA A 559 5.14 19.76 -2.07
C ALA A 559 6.11 20.82 -1.50
N LYS A 560 6.08 22.04 -2.05
CA LYS A 560 6.84 23.19 -1.53
C LYS A 560 6.49 23.48 -0.06
N THR A 561 5.20 23.53 0.25
CA THR A 561 4.70 23.82 1.60
C THR A 561 5.11 22.72 2.58
N MET A 562 5.09 21.45 2.16
CA MET A 562 5.54 20.31 2.96
C MET A 562 7.04 20.41 3.28
N LEU A 563 7.88 20.65 2.25
CA LEU A 563 9.32 20.84 2.42
C LEU A 563 9.61 22.02 3.37
N GLN A 564 8.92 23.15 3.18
CA GLN A 564 9.08 24.30 4.06
C GLN A 564 8.66 24.01 5.49
N ASP A 565 7.58 23.27 5.73
CA ASP A 565 7.16 22.94 7.10
C ASP A 565 8.16 22.01 7.80
N MET A 566 8.67 20.98 7.11
CA MET A 566 9.65 20.04 7.66
C MET A 566 11.03 20.66 7.88
N LEU A 567 11.48 21.53 6.97
CA LEU A 567 12.80 22.17 7.02
C LEU A 567 12.83 23.46 7.86
N THR A 568 11.70 23.90 8.41
CA THR A 568 11.69 25.02 9.36
C THR A 568 12.00 24.51 10.77
N ILE A 569 13.10 24.97 11.36
CA ILE A 569 13.40 24.70 12.78
C ILE A 569 12.33 25.36 13.65
N ARG A 570 11.64 24.57 14.47
CA ARG A 570 10.61 25.06 15.41
C ARG A 570 10.84 24.51 16.80
N ALA A 571 10.69 25.36 17.80
CA ALA A 571 10.63 24.91 19.20
C ALA A 571 9.21 24.43 19.51
N ASP A 572 9.08 23.24 20.09
CA ASP A 572 7.88 22.78 20.79
C ASP A 572 8.11 22.89 22.31
N ARG A 573 7.08 22.59 23.13
CA ARG A 573 7.18 22.63 24.60
C ARG A 573 8.32 21.76 25.13
N ASP A 574 8.53 20.59 24.53
CA ASP A 574 9.45 19.59 25.04
C ASP A 574 10.70 19.36 24.17
N ARG A 575 10.68 19.75 22.88
CA ARG A 575 11.75 19.45 21.91
C ARG A 575 11.83 20.49 20.78
N TYR A 576 12.99 20.59 20.13
CA TYR A 576 13.11 21.26 18.83
C TYR A 576 12.79 20.27 17.71
N TYR A 577 12.00 20.71 16.73
CA TYR A 577 11.66 19.95 15.54
C TYR A 577 12.40 20.52 14.32
N TYR A 578 13.10 19.64 13.60
CA TYR A 578 13.72 19.89 12.30
C TYR A 578 13.74 18.56 11.54
N GLY A 579 12.82 18.40 10.58
CA GLY A 579 12.53 17.12 9.93
C GLY A 579 13.51 16.68 8.85
N VAL A 580 14.71 17.27 8.78
CA VAL A 580 15.69 16.95 7.71
C VAL A 580 16.12 15.48 7.75
N ASP A 581 16.36 14.94 8.94
CA ASP A 581 16.82 13.56 9.09
C ASP A 581 15.72 12.58 8.72
N ASP A 582 14.47 12.90 9.07
CA ASP A 582 13.33 12.08 8.66
C ASP A 582 13.15 12.06 7.14
N ILE A 583 13.36 13.19 6.46
CA ILE A 583 13.32 13.25 4.99
C ILE A 583 14.35 12.27 4.41
N PHE A 584 15.63 12.40 4.74
CA PHE A 584 16.66 11.56 4.13
C PHE A 584 16.63 10.10 4.59
N ARG A 585 16.22 9.84 5.84
CA ARG A 585 16.08 8.47 6.38
C ARG A 585 14.91 7.72 5.76
N LEU A 586 13.76 8.37 5.63
CA LEU A 586 12.55 7.74 5.07
C LEU A 586 12.53 7.79 3.54
N GLN A 587 13.28 8.74 2.95
CA GLN A 587 13.30 9.01 1.52
C GLN A 587 14.73 9.29 1.04
N PRO A 588 15.58 8.26 0.96
CA PRO A 588 16.98 8.43 0.55
C PRO A 588 17.14 9.01 -0.87
N ASP A 589 16.10 8.89 -1.69
CA ASP A 589 16.10 9.25 -3.11
C ASP A 589 15.43 10.60 -3.37
N VAL A 590 15.05 11.32 -2.31
CA VAL A 590 14.27 12.57 -2.38
C VAL A 590 14.89 13.62 -3.29
N VAL A 591 16.22 13.72 -3.33
CA VAL A 591 16.92 14.69 -4.18
C VAL A 591 16.78 14.31 -5.65
N GLU A 592 16.88 13.03 -5.98
CA GLU A 592 16.72 12.56 -7.36
C GLU A 592 15.29 12.77 -7.83
N ASP A 593 14.30 12.42 -7.00
CA ASP A 593 12.88 12.62 -7.29
C ASP A 593 12.53 14.12 -7.43
N ILE A 594 13.06 14.99 -6.57
CA ILE A 594 12.88 16.44 -6.71
C ILE A 594 13.50 16.95 -8.01
N LEU A 595 14.72 16.52 -8.36
CA LEU A 595 15.39 16.98 -9.57
C LEU A 595 14.75 16.45 -10.86
N LEU A 596 14.07 15.30 -10.79
CA LEU A 596 13.34 14.71 -11.91
C LEU A 596 11.95 15.36 -12.08
N GLU A 597 11.15 15.39 -11.02
CA GLU A 597 9.73 15.76 -11.07
C GLU A 597 9.50 17.26 -10.90
N ALA A 598 10.23 17.92 -10.00
CA ALA A 598 10.02 19.32 -9.65
C ALA A 598 11.33 20.08 -9.35
N PRO A 599 12.22 20.31 -10.35
CA PRO A 599 13.56 20.86 -10.11
C PRO A 599 13.59 22.22 -9.39
N LEU A 600 12.50 23.00 -9.48
CA LEU A 600 12.37 24.28 -8.79
C LEU A 600 12.38 24.12 -7.25
N LEU A 601 11.95 22.96 -6.75
CA LEU A 601 11.95 22.66 -5.31
C LEU A 601 13.34 22.28 -4.79
N ALA A 602 14.32 22.03 -5.68
CA ALA A 602 15.71 21.80 -5.27
C ALA A 602 16.26 22.99 -4.47
N VAL A 603 15.96 24.21 -4.91
CA VAL A 603 16.37 25.43 -4.18
C VAL A 603 15.66 25.52 -2.83
N VAL A 604 14.39 25.14 -2.75
CA VAL A 604 13.62 25.13 -1.49
C VAL A 604 14.21 24.14 -0.49
N LEU A 605 14.58 22.94 -0.95
CA LEU A 605 15.28 21.94 -0.13
C LEU A 605 16.63 22.50 0.35
N LEU A 606 17.45 23.01 -0.56
CA LEU A 606 18.78 23.52 -0.24
C LEU A 606 18.75 24.76 0.68
N ASP A 607 17.77 25.66 0.52
CA ASP A 607 17.55 26.79 1.42
C ASP A 607 17.16 26.32 2.82
N GLY A 608 16.37 25.25 2.93
CA GLY A 608 16.00 24.62 4.20
C GLY A 608 17.15 23.96 4.95
N LEU A 609 18.29 23.75 4.30
CA LEU A 609 19.54 23.28 4.91
C LEU A 609 20.43 24.44 5.40
N ILE A 610 19.99 25.69 5.23
CA ILE A 610 20.70 26.90 5.64
C ILE A 610 19.89 27.62 6.70
N TRP A 611 20.43 27.70 7.91
CA TRP A 611 19.87 28.55 8.96
C TRP A 611 20.64 29.88 9.05
N ARG A 612 19.92 31.00 9.02
CA ARG A 612 20.51 32.35 9.12
C ARG A 612 20.01 33.03 10.40
N SER A 613 20.93 33.43 11.27
CA SER A 613 20.58 34.15 12.50
C SER A 613 19.91 35.50 12.18
N HIS A 614 18.91 35.90 12.95
CA HIS A 614 18.36 37.26 12.86
C HIS A 614 19.30 38.32 13.45
N LYS A 615 20.20 37.92 14.35
CA LYS A 615 21.14 38.83 14.99
C LYS A 615 22.38 39.01 14.11
N THR A 616 22.72 40.26 13.82
CA THR A 616 24.02 40.61 13.25
C THR A 616 25.04 40.79 14.36
N LYS A 617 26.25 40.29 14.15
CA LYS A 617 27.40 40.49 15.03
C LYS A 617 28.53 41.02 14.15
N ASP A 618 29.06 42.19 14.49
CA ASP A 618 30.15 42.85 13.74
C ASP A 618 29.82 43.10 12.26
N GLY A 619 28.56 43.46 11.96
CA GLY A 619 28.08 43.68 10.60
C GLY A 619 27.88 42.39 9.78
N LEU A 620 28.22 41.22 10.33
CA LEU A 620 28.04 39.92 9.71
C LEU A 620 26.85 39.17 10.33
N ARG A 621 26.24 38.29 9.55
CA ARG A 621 25.14 37.43 10.00
C ARG A 621 25.66 36.00 10.14
N PRO A 622 25.62 35.40 11.34
CA PRO A 622 25.94 33.99 11.50
C PRO A 622 25.02 33.11 10.66
N VAL A 623 25.61 32.14 9.96
CA VAL A 623 24.92 31.15 9.14
C VAL A 623 25.36 29.76 9.58
N ILE A 624 24.41 28.84 9.75
CA ILE A 624 24.65 27.44 10.07
C ILE A 624 24.20 26.62 8.87
N TYR A 625 25.05 25.69 8.42
CA TYR A 625 24.77 24.79 7.31
C TYR A 625 24.55 23.37 7.83
N TYR A 626 23.52 22.69 7.33
CA TYR A 626 23.28 21.27 7.60
C TYR A 626 23.87 20.42 6.47
N LEU A 627 24.94 19.67 6.77
CA LEU A 627 25.78 19.05 5.73
C LEU A 627 25.73 17.53 5.71
N GLU A 628 25.20 16.89 6.75
CA GLU A 628 25.34 15.45 6.99
C GLU A 628 24.93 14.63 5.76
N HIS A 629 23.69 14.78 5.31
CA HIS A 629 23.14 14.05 4.15
C HIS A 629 23.67 14.52 2.79
N LEU A 630 24.42 15.63 2.75
CA LEU A 630 25.11 16.08 1.53
C LEU A 630 26.55 15.57 1.45
N VAL A 631 27.16 15.19 2.58
CA VAL A 631 28.55 14.70 2.62
C VAL A 631 28.57 13.18 2.73
N ARG A 632 27.80 12.64 3.68
CA ARG A 632 27.75 11.21 4.01
C ARG A 632 26.48 10.60 3.41
N ASP A 633 26.60 9.38 2.87
CA ASP A 633 25.44 8.58 2.51
C ASP A 633 24.97 7.77 3.73
N THR A 634 23.69 7.43 3.76
CA THR A 634 23.11 6.48 4.72
C THR A 634 23.79 5.11 4.64
N ASP A 635 24.25 4.75 3.43
CA ASP A 635 25.03 3.54 3.16
C ASP A 635 26.53 3.81 3.37
N GLU A 636 27.08 3.28 4.46
CA GLU A 636 28.49 3.45 4.85
C GLU A 636 29.48 2.91 3.82
N THR A 637 29.04 2.07 2.88
CA THR A 637 29.91 1.51 1.84
C THR A 637 30.24 2.52 0.73
N LYS A 638 29.47 3.62 0.63
CA LYS A 638 29.63 4.65 -0.39
C LYS A 638 30.51 5.80 0.10
N THR A 639 31.40 6.27 -0.78
CA THR A 639 32.37 7.33 -0.47
C THR A 639 31.79 8.74 -0.45
N PHE A 640 30.69 8.98 -1.18
CA PHE A 640 30.01 10.26 -1.25
C PHE A 640 28.49 10.06 -1.16
N SER A 641 27.80 11.05 -0.59
CA SER A 641 26.34 11.04 -0.51
C SER A 641 25.68 10.92 -1.90
N ARG A 642 24.62 10.09 -1.99
CA ARG A 642 23.77 10.02 -3.18
C ARG A 642 23.21 11.40 -3.55
N ALA A 643 22.80 12.20 -2.57
CA ALA A 643 22.27 13.54 -2.75
C ALA A 643 23.21 14.47 -3.55
N LEU A 644 24.48 14.54 -3.13
CA LEU A 644 25.48 15.37 -3.82
C LEU A 644 25.74 14.87 -5.24
N ILE A 645 25.83 13.54 -5.42
CA ILE A 645 25.99 12.94 -6.74
C ILE A 645 24.82 13.30 -7.66
N SER A 646 23.58 13.28 -7.15
CA SER A 646 22.38 13.64 -7.91
C SER A 646 22.42 15.11 -8.36
N PHE A 647 22.82 16.04 -7.49
CA PHE A 647 23.00 17.45 -7.89
C PHE A 647 24.07 17.65 -8.96
N VAL A 648 25.20 16.93 -8.86
CA VAL A 648 26.28 17.00 -9.86
C VAL A 648 25.82 16.41 -11.20
N LYS A 649 25.14 15.25 -11.18
CA LYS A 649 24.60 14.60 -12.39
C LYS A 649 23.54 15.43 -13.10
N TYR A 650 22.70 16.14 -12.35
CA TYR A 650 21.68 17.03 -12.91
C TYR A 650 22.29 18.17 -13.75
N ASN A 651 23.56 18.51 -13.52
CA ASN A 651 24.35 19.41 -14.36
C ASN A 651 23.69 20.78 -14.62
N ASN A 652 23.03 21.33 -13.61
CA ASN A 652 22.40 22.65 -13.69
C ASN A 652 23.27 23.72 -13.00
N PRO A 653 23.81 24.70 -13.74
CA PRO A 653 24.69 25.72 -13.18
C PRO A 653 24.06 26.52 -12.04
N LYS A 654 22.75 26.82 -12.09
CA LYS A 654 22.09 27.60 -11.04
C LYS A 654 21.96 26.80 -9.74
N THR A 655 21.70 25.50 -9.86
CA THR A 655 21.53 24.64 -8.68
C THR A 655 22.88 24.35 -8.03
N ILE A 656 23.90 23.99 -8.82
CA ILE A 656 25.23 23.65 -8.28
C ILE A 656 25.94 24.85 -7.65
N MET A 657 25.63 26.07 -8.10
CA MET A 657 26.13 27.32 -7.52
C MET A 657 25.38 27.76 -6.27
N HIS A 658 24.46 26.95 -5.75
CA HIS A 658 23.82 27.24 -4.47
C HIS A 658 24.86 27.29 -3.34
N PRO A 659 24.78 28.27 -2.41
CA PRO A 659 25.83 28.50 -1.41
C PRO A 659 26.22 27.27 -0.60
N ILE A 660 25.26 26.42 -0.21
CA ILE A 660 25.54 25.20 0.55
C ILE A 660 26.31 24.15 -0.26
N LEU A 661 26.01 23.99 -1.56
CA LEU A 661 26.70 23.02 -2.41
C LEU A 661 28.11 23.50 -2.72
N VAL A 662 28.28 24.79 -2.98
CA VAL A 662 29.61 25.41 -3.11
C VAL A 662 30.43 25.18 -1.83
N PHE A 663 29.84 25.41 -0.66
CA PHE A 663 30.49 25.19 0.63
C PHE A 663 30.86 23.71 0.83
N VAL A 664 29.95 22.77 0.56
CA VAL A 664 30.23 21.32 0.64
C VAL A 664 31.38 20.93 -0.28
N LEU A 665 31.34 21.38 -1.54
CA LEU A 665 32.39 21.09 -2.51
C LEU A 665 33.74 21.71 -2.10
N GLU A 666 33.73 22.90 -1.48
CA GLU A 666 34.93 23.54 -0.95
C GLU A 666 35.50 22.81 0.27
N VAL A 667 34.63 22.32 1.18
CA VAL A 667 35.03 21.49 2.33
C VAL A 667 35.65 20.18 1.84
N LEU A 668 34.99 19.49 0.91
CA LEU A 668 35.50 18.26 0.30
C LEU A 668 36.82 18.53 -0.45
N TRP A 669 36.91 19.62 -1.19
CA TRP A 669 38.15 20.00 -1.85
C TRP A 669 39.27 20.25 -0.84
N THR A 670 39.04 21.10 0.16
CA THR A 670 40.09 21.55 1.08
C THR A 670 40.58 20.43 1.99
N HIS A 671 39.68 19.59 2.50
CA HIS A 671 40.01 18.58 3.51
C HIS A 671 40.29 17.20 2.94
N LEU A 672 39.66 16.83 1.81
CA LEU A 672 39.80 15.49 1.23
C LEU A 672 40.66 15.51 -0.05
N ALA A 673 40.28 16.31 -1.05
CA ALA A 673 40.83 16.17 -2.39
C ALA A 673 42.14 16.95 -2.61
N LYS A 674 42.29 18.14 -2.02
CA LYS A 674 43.38 19.09 -2.30
C LYS A 674 44.75 18.50 -1.98
N ARG A 675 44.90 17.85 -0.82
CA ARG A 675 46.19 17.25 -0.43
C ARG A 675 46.55 16.09 -1.36
N SER A 676 45.60 15.20 -1.62
CA SER A 676 45.83 14.06 -2.52
C SER A 676 46.14 14.53 -3.94
N PHE A 677 45.37 15.48 -4.46
CA PHE A 677 45.58 16.07 -5.77
C PHE A 677 46.92 16.80 -5.87
N PHE A 678 47.26 17.65 -4.90
CA PHE A 678 48.51 18.41 -4.94
C PHE A 678 49.72 17.48 -4.83
N LEU A 679 49.69 16.49 -3.94
CA LEU A 679 50.74 15.49 -3.81
C LEU A 679 50.87 14.67 -5.09
N ASP A 680 49.75 14.27 -5.70
CA ASP A 680 49.73 13.58 -6.99
C ASP A 680 50.37 14.41 -8.11
N ARG A 681 50.01 15.70 -8.21
CA ARG A 681 50.55 16.61 -9.24
C ARG A 681 52.01 16.96 -9.00
N VAL A 682 52.42 17.19 -7.76
CA VAL A 682 53.82 17.46 -7.41
C VAL A 682 54.69 16.25 -7.69
N LEU A 683 54.27 15.05 -7.29
CA LEU A 683 55.00 13.82 -7.62
C LEU A 683 55.11 13.62 -9.13
N THR A 684 54.03 13.87 -9.87
CA THR A 684 54.05 13.81 -11.34
C THR A 684 55.06 14.79 -11.93
N MET A 685 55.07 16.03 -11.44
CA MET A 685 56.00 17.07 -11.90
C MET A 685 57.45 16.75 -11.55
N ILE A 686 57.72 16.22 -10.36
CA ILE A 686 59.06 15.77 -9.96
C ILE A 686 59.53 14.63 -10.88
N SER A 687 58.70 13.61 -11.09
CA SER A 687 59.02 12.51 -12.00
C SER A 687 59.29 13.00 -13.42
N PHE A 688 58.53 13.99 -13.90
CA PHE A 688 58.74 14.59 -15.21
C PHE A 688 60.08 15.37 -15.29
N VAL A 689 60.42 16.16 -14.27
CA VAL A 689 61.71 16.88 -14.23
C VAL A 689 62.88 15.91 -14.14
N VAL A 690 62.81 14.88 -13.30
CA VAL A 690 63.85 13.85 -13.19
C VAL A 690 64.02 13.12 -14.51
N PHE A 691 62.90 12.80 -15.19
CA PHE A 691 62.93 12.21 -16.52
C PHE A 691 63.64 13.11 -17.55
N LEU A 692 63.24 14.39 -17.65
CA LEU A 692 63.86 15.33 -18.57
C LEU A 692 65.36 15.49 -18.29
N LEU A 693 65.76 15.62 -17.02
CA LEU A 693 67.16 15.71 -16.64
C LEU A 693 67.92 14.45 -17.05
N ALA A 694 67.39 13.26 -16.73
CA ALA A 694 68.01 11.99 -17.12
C ALA A 694 68.19 11.86 -18.64
N THR A 695 67.20 12.29 -19.43
CA THR A 695 67.28 12.27 -20.89
C THR A 695 68.24 13.33 -21.43
N CYS A 696 68.26 14.54 -20.87
CA CYS A 696 69.20 15.59 -21.25
C CYS A 696 70.65 15.20 -20.95
N PHE A 697 70.91 14.57 -19.79
CA PHE A 697 72.24 14.06 -19.44
C PHE A 697 72.71 12.96 -20.40
N LEU A 698 71.80 12.08 -20.84
CA LEU A 698 72.13 11.02 -21.80
C LEU A 698 72.66 11.56 -23.14
N ASN A 699 72.14 12.72 -23.56
CA ASN A 699 72.44 13.31 -24.86
C ASN A 699 73.74 14.13 -24.87
N GLN A 700 74.49 14.19 -23.76
CA GLN A 700 75.74 14.93 -23.66
C GLN A 700 76.97 14.00 -23.80
N PRO A 701 77.70 14.04 -24.94
CA PRO A 701 78.79 13.09 -25.22
C PRO A 701 79.94 13.16 -24.21
N HIS A 702 80.16 14.32 -23.60
CA HIS A 702 81.27 14.57 -22.67
C HIS A 702 81.03 13.99 -21.26
N MET A 703 79.81 13.53 -20.97
CA MET A 703 79.45 12.94 -19.67
C MET A 703 79.59 11.41 -19.65
N ILE A 704 79.80 10.80 -20.82
CA ILE A 704 80.01 9.36 -20.99
C ILE A 704 81.42 9.01 -20.46
N GLY A 705 81.51 8.12 -19.47
CA GLY A 705 82.76 7.71 -18.82
C GLY A 705 83.06 8.37 -17.48
N ASN A 706 82.19 9.28 -16.98
CA ASN A 706 82.30 9.77 -15.60
C ASN A 706 81.46 8.88 -14.66
N PRO A 707 82.09 8.13 -13.73
CA PRO A 707 81.39 7.17 -12.87
C PRO A 707 80.34 7.83 -11.96
N THR A 708 80.56 9.08 -11.58
CA THR A 708 79.59 9.82 -10.74
C THR A 708 78.33 10.20 -11.55
N ALA A 709 78.49 10.58 -12.81
CA ALA A 709 77.38 10.93 -13.69
C ALA A 709 76.54 9.70 -14.05
N GLU A 710 77.19 8.56 -14.33
CA GLU A 710 76.53 7.29 -14.61
C GLU A 710 75.73 6.78 -13.40
N THR A 711 76.29 6.90 -12.20
CA THR A 711 75.58 6.55 -10.95
C THR A 711 74.37 7.44 -10.74
N CYS A 712 74.51 8.76 -10.92
CA CYS A 712 73.39 9.71 -10.82
C CYS A 712 72.28 9.42 -11.84
N LEU A 713 72.64 9.08 -13.08
CA LEU A 713 71.71 8.71 -14.13
C LEU A 713 70.95 7.41 -13.80
N ALA A 714 71.66 6.40 -13.31
CA ALA A 714 71.05 5.13 -12.87
C ALA A 714 70.04 5.38 -11.74
N VAL A 715 70.41 6.19 -10.73
CA VAL A 715 69.50 6.57 -9.64
C VAL A 715 68.28 7.35 -10.15
N ALA A 716 68.48 8.31 -11.06
CA ALA A 716 67.39 9.08 -11.64
C ALA A 716 66.39 8.19 -12.42
N ARG A 717 66.90 7.23 -13.20
CA ARG A 717 66.07 6.25 -13.93
C ARG A 717 65.32 5.31 -12.98
N ILE A 718 66.00 4.77 -11.96
CA ILE A 718 65.34 3.97 -10.92
C ILE A 718 64.21 4.76 -10.25
N LEU A 719 64.40 6.05 -9.96
CA LEU A 719 63.35 6.90 -9.40
C LEU A 719 62.18 7.11 -10.37
N VAL A 720 62.44 7.35 -11.65
CA VAL A 720 61.41 7.49 -12.68
C VAL A 720 60.57 6.22 -12.82
N TYR A 721 61.20 5.04 -12.83
CA TYR A 721 60.46 3.78 -12.94
C TYR A 721 59.73 3.42 -11.64
N SER A 722 60.36 3.58 -10.47
CA SER A 722 59.74 3.24 -9.19
C SER A 722 58.60 4.17 -8.79
N LEU A 723 58.74 5.50 -9.00
CA LEU A 723 57.73 6.47 -8.60
C LEU A 723 56.71 6.78 -9.71
N GLY A 724 57.17 6.84 -10.96
CA GLY A 724 56.33 7.15 -12.12
C GLY A 724 55.66 5.90 -12.71
N PHE A 725 56.47 4.96 -13.19
CA PHE A 725 55.96 3.80 -13.93
C PHE A 725 55.14 2.86 -13.06
N VAL A 726 55.65 2.42 -11.90
CA VAL A 726 54.91 1.49 -11.00
C VAL A 726 53.56 2.07 -10.59
N ARG A 727 53.51 3.38 -10.34
CA ARG A 727 52.28 4.08 -9.97
C ARG A 727 51.25 4.09 -11.10
N LEU A 728 51.68 4.45 -12.32
CA LEU A 728 50.82 4.44 -13.51
C LEU A 728 50.34 3.03 -13.83
N LEU A 729 51.24 2.05 -13.76
CA LEU A 729 50.93 0.64 -13.98
C LEU A 729 49.89 0.17 -12.97
N TYR A 730 50.12 0.38 -11.67
CA TYR A 730 49.17 0.00 -10.63
C TYR A 730 47.79 0.63 -10.85
N TRP A 731 47.73 1.94 -11.12
CA TRP A 731 46.47 2.65 -11.33
C TRP A 731 45.72 2.13 -12.56
N HIS A 732 46.39 2.05 -13.72
CA HIS A 732 45.76 1.57 -14.95
C HIS A 732 45.35 0.10 -14.87
N THR A 733 46.18 -0.77 -14.27
CA THR A 733 45.83 -2.17 -14.05
C THR A 733 44.60 -2.28 -13.14
N SER A 734 44.55 -1.54 -12.03
CA SER A 734 43.40 -1.51 -11.12
C SER A 734 42.12 -1.04 -11.82
N GLU A 735 42.16 0.08 -12.56
CA GLU A 735 40.98 0.59 -13.28
C GLU A 735 40.55 -0.32 -14.43
N PHE A 736 41.50 -0.99 -15.09
CA PHE A 736 41.20 -1.99 -16.10
C PHE A 736 40.44 -3.17 -15.49
N PHE A 737 40.93 -3.75 -14.38
CA PHE A 737 40.25 -4.83 -13.67
C PHE A 737 38.87 -4.39 -13.16
N ARG A 738 38.76 -3.18 -12.60
CA ARG A 738 37.49 -2.63 -12.12
C ARG A 738 36.47 -2.47 -13.26
N SER A 739 36.89 -1.93 -14.40
CA SER A 739 36.01 -1.72 -15.56
C SER A 739 35.50 -3.05 -16.13
N TYR A 740 36.34 -4.08 -16.19
CA TYR A 740 35.92 -5.42 -16.60
C TYR A 740 34.97 -6.07 -15.59
N ARG A 741 35.23 -5.92 -14.29
CA ARG A 741 34.36 -6.46 -13.23
C ARG A 741 32.96 -5.83 -13.25
N HIS A 742 32.87 -4.53 -13.47
CA HIS A 742 31.59 -3.79 -13.52
C HIS A 742 30.95 -3.74 -14.91
N LYS A 743 31.57 -4.38 -15.93
CA LYS A 743 31.11 -4.38 -17.33
C LYS A 743 30.97 -2.97 -17.94
N ASP A 744 31.77 -2.01 -17.50
CA ASP A 744 31.78 -0.63 -18.04
C ASP A 744 32.72 -0.53 -19.26
N LEU A 745 32.31 -1.19 -20.35
CA LEU A 745 33.07 -1.31 -21.58
C LEU A 745 32.34 -0.63 -22.74
N GLU A 746 33.07 0.12 -23.58
CA GLU A 746 32.56 0.69 -24.83
C GLU A 746 33.14 -0.04 -26.04
N LYS A 747 32.33 -0.24 -27.08
CA LYS A 747 32.75 -0.88 -28.32
C LYS A 747 33.39 0.15 -29.25
N VAL A 748 34.69 0.03 -29.48
CA VAL A 748 35.42 0.84 -30.47
C VAL A 748 36.07 -0.09 -31.47
N PHE A 749 35.70 0.05 -32.75
CA PHE A 749 36.19 -0.79 -33.87
C PHE A 749 36.22 -2.30 -33.53
N SER A 750 35.11 -2.82 -33.02
CA SER A 750 34.89 -4.23 -32.63
C SER A 750 35.63 -4.73 -31.37
N LEU A 751 36.47 -3.92 -30.74
CA LEU A 751 37.09 -4.23 -29.46
C LEU A 751 36.31 -3.60 -28.30
N ASN A 752 36.12 -4.36 -27.23
CA ASN A 752 35.54 -3.84 -25.99
C ASN A 752 36.66 -3.18 -25.19
N VAL A 753 36.67 -1.85 -25.14
CA VAL A 753 37.68 -1.07 -24.44
C VAL A 753 37.06 -0.48 -23.17
N PRO A 754 37.77 -0.46 -22.02
CA PRO A 754 37.29 0.22 -20.82
C PRO A 754 36.88 1.67 -21.08
N ARG A 755 35.70 2.06 -20.61
CA ARG A 755 35.12 3.38 -20.86
C ARG A 755 36.00 4.53 -20.38
N TYR A 756 36.77 4.33 -19.31
CA TYR A 756 37.66 5.36 -18.78
C TYR A 756 38.77 5.77 -19.78
N LEU A 757 39.20 4.87 -20.67
CA LEU A 757 40.21 5.17 -21.70
C LEU A 757 39.67 6.05 -22.83
N MET A 758 38.36 6.26 -22.93
CA MET A 758 37.77 7.21 -23.89
C MET A 758 37.88 8.66 -23.42
N ARG A 759 38.28 8.88 -22.17
CA ARG A 759 38.57 10.22 -21.66
C ARG A 759 40.00 10.60 -22.08
N GLY A 760 40.13 11.75 -22.73
CA GLY A 760 41.41 12.21 -23.31
C GLY A 760 42.60 12.15 -22.35
N PRO A 761 42.53 12.71 -21.13
CA PRO A 761 43.65 12.69 -20.18
C PRO A 761 44.10 11.27 -19.79
N GLU A 762 43.15 10.36 -19.58
CA GLU A 762 43.38 8.98 -19.21
C GLU A 762 43.99 8.17 -20.37
N LEU A 763 43.58 8.44 -21.60
CA LEU A 763 44.20 7.88 -22.80
C LEU A 763 45.67 8.29 -22.93
N PHE A 764 45.98 9.58 -22.74
CA PHE A 764 47.35 10.07 -22.77
C PHE A 764 48.19 9.49 -21.63
N SER A 765 47.62 9.35 -20.43
CA SER A 765 48.26 8.68 -19.30
C SER A 765 48.58 7.21 -19.60
N PHE A 766 47.64 6.50 -20.24
CA PHE A 766 47.82 5.10 -20.64
C PHE A 766 48.90 4.97 -21.72
N ALA A 767 48.89 5.85 -22.73
CA ALA A 767 49.92 5.90 -23.75
C ALA A 767 51.30 6.19 -23.16
N LEU A 768 51.39 7.08 -22.17
CA LEU A 768 52.63 7.36 -21.43
C LEU A 768 53.12 6.11 -20.69
N MET A 769 52.23 5.38 -20.01
CA MET A 769 52.57 4.13 -19.35
C MET A 769 53.14 3.10 -20.34
N LEU A 770 52.50 2.91 -21.51
CA LEU A 770 53.01 2.02 -22.56
C LEU A 770 54.38 2.46 -23.08
N ASN A 771 54.60 3.77 -23.25
CA ASN A 771 55.90 4.31 -23.65
C ASN A 771 56.97 4.01 -22.60
N MET A 772 56.65 4.16 -21.30
CA MET A 772 57.59 3.80 -20.22
C MET A 772 57.91 2.29 -20.21
N ILE A 773 56.95 1.41 -20.53
CA ILE A 773 57.21 -0.03 -20.71
C ILE A 773 58.19 -0.25 -21.86
N ALA A 774 57.95 0.38 -23.01
CA ALA A 774 58.84 0.26 -24.16
C ALA A 774 60.26 0.76 -23.84
N MET A 775 60.38 1.92 -23.19
CA MET A 775 61.68 2.45 -22.75
C MET A 775 62.39 1.47 -21.81
N MET A 776 61.68 0.90 -20.83
CA MET A 776 62.22 -0.08 -19.89
C MET A 776 62.76 -1.33 -20.60
N THR A 777 62.11 -1.80 -21.68
CA THR A 777 62.57 -2.97 -22.44
C THR A 777 63.83 -2.73 -23.27
N VAL A 778 64.06 -1.48 -23.70
CA VAL A 778 65.24 -1.09 -24.49
C VAL A 778 66.42 -0.70 -23.57
N GLU A 779 66.17 -0.55 -22.27
CA GLU A 779 67.13 0.06 -21.38
C GLU A 779 68.30 -0.87 -21.03
N PRO A 780 69.57 -0.42 -21.19
CA PRO A 780 70.75 -1.25 -20.93
C PRO A 780 70.83 -1.73 -19.48
N LEU A 781 70.26 -1.00 -18.52
CA LEU A 781 70.31 -1.33 -17.09
C LEU A 781 69.81 -2.77 -16.80
N PHE A 782 68.74 -3.19 -17.48
CA PHE A 782 68.16 -4.53 -17.31
C PHE A 782 68.91 -5.61 -18.10
N HIS A 783 69.54 -5.23 -19.21
CA HIS A 783 70.35 -6.13 -20.03
C HIS A 783 71.74 -6.38 -19.40
N CYS A 784 72.33 -5.37 -18.75
CA CYS A 784 73.64 -5.46 -18.09
C CYS A 784 73.62 -6.21 -16.75
N LEU A 785 72.47 -6.34 -16.08
CA LEU A 785 72.33 -7.17 -14.88
C LEU A 785 72.43 -8.68 -15.18
N ARG A 786 72.37 -9.08 -16.45
CA ARG A 786 72.36 -10.49 -16.88
C ARG A 786 73.73 -11.05 -17.25
N ASP A 787 74.69 -10.19 -17.61
CA ASP A 787 76.05 -10.60 -18.00
C ASP A 787 77.07 -10.07 -16.98
N GLU A 788 77.37 -10.87 -15.95
CA GLU A 788 78.35 -10.55 -14.88
C GLU A 788 79.82 -10.42 -15.36
N GLY A 789 80.11 -10.16 -16.65
CA GLY A 789 81.51 -10.17 -17.09
C GLY A 789 81.91 -9.47 -18.40
N ALA A 790 81.01 -8.86 -19.19
CA ALA A 790 81.40 -8.47 -20.56
C ALA A 790 81.09 -7.03 -21.03
N CYS A 791 80.28 -6.22 -20.35
CA CYS A 791 79.68 -5.03 -21.00
C CYS A 791 80.22 -3.64 -20.62
N LEU A 792 81.50 -3.49 -20.27
CA LEU A 792 82.09 -2.16 -20.03
C LEU A 792 83.11 -1.68 -21.08
N ARG A 793 83.16 -2.27 -22.29
CA ARG A 793 84.22 -1.86 -23.25
C ARG A 793 83.86 -1.56 -24.69
N GLU A 794 82.63 -1.71 -25.15
CA GLU A 794 82.32 -1.23 -26.50
C GLU A 794 81.03 -0.40 -26.48
N PRO A 795 81.11 0.87 -26.92
CA PRO A 795 79.91 1.64 -27.18
C PRO A 795 79.22 1.09 -28.45
N PRO A 796 77.89 1.24 -28.60
CA PRO A 796 77.24 1.00 -29.87
C PRO A 796 77.73 1.93 -30.98
#